data_AF-A0A813J2T0-F1
#
_entry.id   AF-A0A813J2T0-F1
#
_cell.length_a   1.000
_cell.length_b   1.000
_cell.length_c   1.000
_cell.angle_alpha   90.00
_cell.angle_beta   90.00
_cell.angle_gamma   90.00
#
_symmetry.space_group_name_H-M   'P 1'
#
loop_
_entity.id
_entity.type
_entity.pdbx_description
1 polymer ?
#
loop_
_entity_poly.entity_id
_entity_poly.type
_entity_poly.pdbx_seq_one_letter_code
_entity_poly.pdbx_strand_id
1 'polypeptide(L)'
;APLFASSDDDEVSIEKQVQDAFPRFAKFQPGFSKDAGISAVGLRYLCSQLAMDISEADLDRLFLESDLDCNGRLSLPELVEGCRKHRFFTNLIGVMNAAAAFRVGRSFDYSRSTREGYANAKSAAHEGGEACSLEFNPSSSFQGARPGWVFKLGAQGLGYYFDSEIAIHVASSDVEATTTTTVELDNNSNYRDDRASWQRRVVLQSLPLTAHPGAGAAATDTGARPWAIFTLATPGALPEEALSWMSQKGLLPLKQLAKVSTDYFVQRFPELPLYVRQHGYPQGTTFLREEAELLEGEALEVAASQGHHVWTCCAPSDAHRLRAVLQALRQHHPEYRIAVLDIRADAAALQRRYRSVVRHTGRAVPLEAKAPAAADLQALAARADFLARIDHSEDIPVLIRIETAEDEGSWPTLSRIFTDCAGQGAVCSARVLAQFPHALRPLRFVRLPVSENVLVGKADEQQHISIDLRVFGSAMGCALTAKRLSKALGQLASRSVHLLLSSLSQELPGGNVPAENAEWFAWLHGLGDAADGELLSGAWLRNHGIDPQNLLICLLCQGCLVHLNKKGMPVAIDVPTTRPSECLLQFGTPRALPTKFVDELGKDGRWQPVAEEKLRRGGAAEECWLPPGEMAAAGAFAYRLSKEAEVLAGHAAIYFEVLN
;
A
#
# COMPACT_ATOMS: atom_id res chain seq x y z
N ALA A 1 10.21 -24.50 10.01
CA ALA A 1 9.30 -25.66 10.11
C ALA A 1 8.19 -25.46 9.10
N PRO A 2 7.86 -26.42 8.22
CA PRO A 2 6.72 -26.24 7.33
C PRO A 2 5.46 -26.47 8.15
N LEU A 3 4.74 -25.38 8.42
CA LEU A 3 3.35 -25.37 8.88
C LEU A 3 2.46 -25.54 7.64
N PHE A 4 1.30 -26.16 7.81
CA PHE A 4 0.32 -26.61 6.81
C PHE A 4 0.53 -28.06 6.33
N ALA A 5 -0.06 -29.00 7.08
CA ALA A 5 -0.55 -30.23 6.48
C ALA A 5 -1.84 -29.87 5.73
N SER A 6 -1.84 -29.94 4.40
CA SER A 6 -3.05 -29.84 3.59
C SER A 6 -3.93 -31.05 3.86
N SER A 7 -5.24 -30.86 3.94
CA SER A 7 -6.17 -32.00 4.01
C SER A 7 -6.18 -32.74 2.67
N ASP A 8 -6.28 -34.07 2.68
CA ASP A 8 -6.33 -34.90 1.44
C ASP A 8 -7.47 -34.46 0.49
N ASP A 9 -8.53 -33.85 1.04
CA ASP A 9 -9.68 -33.33 0.27
C ASP A 9 -9.32 -32.10 -0.59
N ASP A 10 -8.41 -31.24 -0.12
CA ASP A 10 -7.92 -30.09 -0.90
C ASP A 10 -7.06 -30.57 -2.08
N GLU A 11 -6.37 -31.70 -1.90
CA GLU A 11 -5.48 -32.26 -2.91
C GLU A 11 -6.25 -32.78 -4.13
N VAL A 12 -7.33 -33.54 -3.89
CA VAL A 12 -8.22 -34.07 -4.93
C VAL A 12 -8.93 -32.94 -5.70
N SER A 13 -9.23 -31.82 -5.02
CA SER A 13 -9.90 -30.66 -5.62
C SER A 13 -9.02 -29.92 -6.65
N ILE A 14 -7.74 -29.68 -6.32
CA ILE A 14 -6.81 -28.96 -7.21
C ILE A 14 -6.51 -29.78 -8.45
N GLU A 15 -6.23 -31.08 -8.29
CA GLU A 15 -5.90 -31.94 -9.43
C GLU A 15 -7.04 -31.97 -10.46
N LYS A 16 -8.28 -32.10 -10.00
CA LYS A 16 -9.47 -32.06 -10.86
C LYS A 16 -9.61 -30.71 -11.58
N GLN A 17 -9.42 -29.59 -10.88
CA GLN A 17 -9.49 -28.25 -11.49
C GLN A 17 -8.43 -28.06 -12.58
N VAL A 18 -7.22 -28.56 -12.35
CA VAL A 18 -6.14 -28.52 -13.32
C VAL A 18 -6.46 -29.42 -14.51
N GLN A 19 -6.91 -30.66 -14.27
CA GLN A 19 -7.32 -31.60 -15.32
C GLN A 19 -8.45 -31.04 -16.21
N ASP A 20 -9.42 -30.32 -15.64
CA ASP A 20 -10.50 -29.68 -16.40
C ASP A 20 -10.02 -28.51 -17.27
N ALA A 21 -8.99 -27.78 -16.81
CA ALA A 21 -8.36 -26.69 -17.55
C ALA A 21 -7.35 -27.19 -18.59
N PHE A 22 -6.65 -28.30 -18.33
CA PHE A 22 -5.48 -28.78 -19.07
C PHE A 22 -5.72 -28.98 -20.59
N PRO A 23 -6.82 -29.63 -21.03
CA PRO A 23 -7.12 -29.79 -22.46
C PRO A 23 -7.31 -28.47 -23.22
N ARG A 24 -7.51 -27.36 -22.51
CA ARG A 24 -7.76 -26.05 -23.12
C ARG A 24 -6.47 -25.32 -23.46
N PHE A 25 -5.36 -25.62 -22.77
CA PHE A 25 -4.03 -25.15 -23.18
C PHE A 25 -3.71 -25.58 -24.62
N ALA A 26 -4.23 -26.74 -25.04
CA ALA A 26 -4.10 -27.24 -26.40
C ALA A 26 -4.67 -26.32 -27.49
N LYS A 27 -5.65 -25.48 -27.16
CA LYS A 27 -6.25 -24.55 -28.12
C LYS A 27 -5.44 -23.28 -28.31
N PHE A 28 -4.58 -22.94 -27.35
CA PHE A 28 -3.77 -21.72 -27.37
C PHE A 28 -2.36 -21.96 -27.92
N GLN A 29 -1.96 -23.22 -28.13
CA GLN A 29 -0.64 -23.57 -28.65
C GLN A 29 -0.76 -24.40 -29.95
N PRO A 30 -0.32 -23.85 -31.10
CA PRO A 30 -0.18 -24.65 -32.32
C PRO A 30 0.82 -25.79 -32.09
N GLY A 31 0.37 -27.05 -32.22
CA GLY A 31 1.21 -28.23 -32.02
C GLY A 31 1.22 -28.81 -30.59
N PHE A 32 0.26 -28.45 -29.73
CA PHE A 32 0.10 -29.07 -28.41
C PHE A 32 -0.23 -30.56 -28.54
N SER A 33 0.62 -31.42 -27.97
CA SER A 33 0.30 -32.82 -27.70
C SER A 33 -0.05 -32.97 -26.23
N LYS A 34 -1.06 -33.78 -25.90
CA LYS A 34 -1.47 -34.06 -24.50
C LYS A 34 -0.31 -34.56 -23.63
N ASP A 35 0.66 -35.23 -24.24
CA ASP A 35 1.82 -35.80 -23.55
C ASP A 35 2.95 -34.80 -23.34
N ALA A 36 2.80 -33.57 -23.83
CA ALA A 36 3.93 -32.67 -24.02
C ALA A 36 3.91 -31.42 -23.13
N GLY A 37 3.03 -31.30 -22.14
CA GLY A 37 3.06 -30.18 -21.18
C GLY A 37 2.93 -28.76 -21.78
N ILE A 38 3.00 -27.74 -20.94
CA ILE A 38 2.97 -26.32 -21.35
C ILE A 38 4.39 -25.79 -21.35
N SER A 39 4.91 -25.36 -22.50
CA SER A 39 6.24 -24.72 -22.55
C SER A 39 6.22 -23.30 -21.98
N ALA A 40 7.38 -22.77 -21.58
CA ALA A 40 7.50 -21.40 -21.07
C ALA A 40 6.93 -20.36 -22.05
N VAL A 41 7.19 -20.55 -23.35
CA VAL A 41 6.64 -19.70 -24.42
C VAL A 41 5.11 -19.81 -24.49
N GLY A 42 4.56 -21.02 -24.36
CA GLY A 42 3.12 -21.24 -24.31
C GLY A 42 2.46 -20.58 -23.10
N LEU A 43 3.11 -20.65 -21.93
CA LEU A 43 2.65 -19.99 -20.72
C LEU A 43 2.69 -18.46 -20.86
N ARG A 44 3.78 -17.88 -21.39
CA ARG A 44 3.88 -16.44 -21.71
C ARG A 44 2.77 -15.98 -22.64
N TYR A 45 2.56 -16.73 -23.73
CA TYR A 45 1.49 -16.42 -24.69
C TYR A 45 0.11 -16.45 -24.02
N LEU A 46 -0.16 -17.46 -23.20
CA LEU A 46 -1.41 -17.57 -22.47
C LEU A 46 -1.62 -16.40 -21.50
N CYS A 47 -0.60 -16.07 -20.69
CA CYS A 47 -0.66 -14.94 -19.77
C CYS A 47 -0.88 -13.61 -20.50
N SER A 48 -0.27 -13.45 -21.67
CA SER A 48 -0.50 -12.30 -22.56
C SER A 48 -1.94 -12.25 -23.07
N GLN A 49 -2.49 -13.38 -23.55
CA GLN A 49 -3.87 -13.46 -24.03
C GLN A 49 -4.89 -13.20 -22.92
N LEU A 50 -4.64 -13.71 -21.71
CA LEU A 50 -5.50 -13.52 -20.55
C LEU A 50 -5.33 -12.16 -19.88
N ALA A 51 -4.48 -11.29 -20.43
CA ALA A 51 -4.14 -10.01 -19.82
C ALA A 51 -3.73 -10.14 -18.33
N MET A 52 -2.99 -11.19 -17.97
CA MET A 52 -2.44 -11.34 -16.61
C MET A 52 -1.30 -10.35 -16.35
N ASP A 53 -1.27 -9.76 -15.15
CA ASP A 53 -0.24 -8.82 -14.74
C ASP A 53 0.93 -9.57 -14.09
N ILE A 54 1.83 -10.11 -14.91
CA ILE A 54 3.06 -10.77 -14.46
C ILE A 54 4.20 -10.43 -15.40
N SER A 55 5.39 -10.20 -14.85
CA SER A 55 6.59 -9.94 -15.63
C SER A 55 7.09 -11.19 -16.34
N GLU A 56 7.74 -11.08 -17.50
CA GLU A 56 8.38 -12.25 -18.13
C GLU A 56 9.41 -12.91 -17.20
N ALA A 57 10.16 -12.13 -16.42
CA ALA A 57 11.16 -12.64 -15.49
C ALA A 57 10.53 -13.42 -14.32
N ASP A 58 9.45 -12.92 -13.75
CA ASP A 58 8.72 -13.63 -12.69
C ASP A 58 8.02 -14.87 -13.24
N LEU A 59 7.47 -14.79 -14.45
CA LEU A 59 6.85 -15.93 -15.10
C LEU A 59 7.87 -17.02 -15.41
N ASP A 60 9.05 -16.64 -15.88
CA ASP A 60 10.17 -17.56 -16.10
C ASP A 60 10.67 -18.16 -14.78
N ARG A 61 10.74 -17.37 -13.71
CA ARG A 61 11.09 -17.87 -12.37
C ARG A 61 10.07 -18.88 -11.87
N LEU A 62 8.77 -18.55 -11.91
CA LEU A 62 7.70 -19.45 -11.50
C LEU A 62 7.65 -20.72 -12.35
N PHE A 63 7.92 -20.58 -13.66
CA PHE A 63 8.03 -21.69 -14.58
C PHE A 63 9.18 -22.60 -14.17
N LEU A 64 10.38 -22.06 -13.97
CA LEU A 64 11.58 -22.82 -13.59
C LEU A 64 11.44 -23.48 -12.22
N GLU A 65 10.75 -22.84 -11.28
CA GLU A 65 10.46 -23.40 -9.94
C GLU A 65 9.43 -24.55 -9.98
N SER A 66 8.61 -24.60 -11.05
CA SER A 66 7.55 -25.60 -11.22
C SER A 66 7.91 -26.71 -12.21
N ASP A 67 8.87 -26.49 -13.11
CA ASP A 67 9.44 -27.46 -14.05
C ASP A 67 10.46 -28.33 -13.29
N LEU A 68 9.98 -29.40 -12.66
CA LEU A 68 10.73 -30.21 -11.70
C LEU A 68 11.74 -31.13 -12.38
N ASP A 69 11.45 -31.55 -13.61
CA ASP A 69 12.34 -32.39 -14.40
C ASP A 69 13.24 -31.59 -15.37
N CYS A 70 13.09 -30.26 -15.40
CA CYS A 70 13.85 -29.32 -16.21
C CYS A 70 13.76 -29.61 -17.72
N ASN A 71 12.64 -30.19 -18.19
CA ASN A 71 12.45 -30.52 -19.60
C ASN A 71 12.01 -29.30 -20.45
N GLY A 72 11.80 -28.14 -19.81
CA GLY A 72 11.36 -26.90 -20.44
C GLY A 72 9.85 -26.83 -20.64
N ARG A 73 9.07 -27.70 -19.96
CA ARG A 73 7.62 -27.84 -20.09
C ARG A 73 6.98 -28.26 -18.76
N LEU A 74 5.87 -27.62 -18.41
CA LEU A 74 5.08 -28.02 -17.25
C LEU A 74 4.12 -29.14 -17.63
N SER A 75 4.43 -30.36 -17.20
CA SER A 75 3.51 -31.49 -17.24
C SER A 75 2.29 -31.26 -16.32
N LEU A 76 1.26 -32.10 -16.43
CA LEU A 76 0.08 -32.02 -15.56
C LEU A 76 0.46 -32.14 -14.07
N PRO A 77 1.29 -33.12 -13.63
CA PRO A 77 1.73 -33.21 -12.24
C PRO A 77 2.51 -31.98 -11.76
N GLU A 78 3.40 -31.44 -12.60
CA GLU A 78 4.19 -30.23 -12.29
C GLU A 78 3.32 -28.99 -12.15
N LEU A 79 2.28 -28.87 -12.97
CA LEU A 79 1.33 -27.76 -12.86
C LEU A 79 0.46 -27.86 -11.60
N VAL A 80 0.06 -29.07 -11.20
CA VAL A 80 -0.63 -29.31 -9.92
C VAL A 80 0.27 -28.90 -8.75
N GLU A 81 1.54 -29.31 -8.77
CA GLU A 81 2.51 -28.91 -7.75
C GLU A 81 2.78 -27.40 -7.78
N GLY A 82 2.83 -26.79 -8.95
CA GLY A 82 2.91 -25.35 -9.14
C GLY A 82 1.73 -24.61 -8.52
N CYS A 83 0.49 -25.11 -8.63
CA CYS A 83 -0.68 -24.55 -7.94
C CYS A 83 -0.56 -24.63 -6.41
N ARG A 84 0.03 -25.70 -5.88
CA ARG A 84 0.25 -25.85 -4.43
C ARG A 84 1.29 -24.85 -3.91
N LYS A 85 2.37 -24.65 -4.67
CA LYS A 85 3.48 -23.77 -4.29
C LYS A 85 3.20 -22.29 -4.56
N HIS A 86 2.50 -21.99 -5.64
CA HIS A 86 2.37 -20.64 -6.16
C HIS A 86 0.91 -20.28 -6.43
N ARG A 87 0.43 -19.26 -5.71
CA ARG A 87 -0.92 -18.70 -5.88
C ARG A 87 -1.20 -18.22 -7.31
N PHE A 88 -0.16 -17.91 -8.08
CA PHE A 88 -0.24 -17.58 -9.49
C PHE A 88 -0.90 -18.68 -10.33
N PHE A 89 -0.43 -19.94 -10.24
CA PHE A 89 -0.97 -21.02 -11.06
C PHE A 89 -2.41 -21.35 -10.66
N THR A 90 -2.73 -21.31 -9.36
CA THR A 90 -4.11 -21.47 -8.86
C THR A 90 -5.04 -20.42 -9.44
N ASN A 91 -4.61 -19.15 -9.47
CA ASN A 91 -5.38 -18.08 -10.08
C ASN A 91 -5.53 -18.26 -11.59
N LEU A 92 -4.46 -18.66 -12.29
CA LEU A 92 -4.48 -18.92 -13.74
C LEU A 92 -5.51 -20.00 -14.10
N ILE A 93 -5.50 -21.12 -13.38
CA ILE A 93 -6.44 -22.23 -13.57
C ILE A 93 -7.87 -21.79 -13.25
N GLY A 94 -8.07 -21.02 -12.19
CA GLY A 94 -9.36 -20.40 -11.86
C GLY A 94 -9.91 -19.52 -12.99
N VAL A 95 -9.07 -18.64 -13.56
CA VAL A 95 -9.44 -17.79 -14.69
C VAL A 95 -9.80 -18.63 -15.92
N MET A 96 -9.02 -19.67 -16.23
CA MET A 96 -9.30 -20.54 -17.38
C MET A 96 -10.59 -21.33 -17.23
N ASN A 97 -10.89 -21.82 -16.02
CA ASN A 97 -12.13 -22.53 -15.76
C ASN A 97 -13.35 -21.59 -15.77
N ALA A 98 -13.21 -20.38 -15.23
CA ALA A 98 -14.25 -19.35 -15.32
C ALA A 98 -14.54 -18.94 -16.78
N ALA A 99 -13.49 -18.70 -17.57
CA ALA A 99 -13.61 -18.35 -18.98
C ALA A 99 -14.25 -19.46 -19.83
N ALA A 100 -14.19 -20.72 -19.40
CA ALA A 100 -14.83 -21.82 -20.10
C ALA A 100 -16.27 -22.07 -19.69
N ALA A 101 -16.60 -21.78 -18.43
CA ALA A 101 -17.97 -21.88 -17.93
C ALA A 101 -18.89 -20.83 -18.55
N PHE A 102 -18.33 -19.68 -18.93
CA PHE A 102 -19.10 -18.57 -19.48
C PHE A 102 -18.72 -18.32 -20.95
N ARG A 103 -19.67 -18.56 -21.87
CA ARG A 103 -19.49 -18.28 -23.30
C ARG A 103 -20.28 -17.04 -23.69
N VAL A 104 -19.56 -16.03 -24.14
CA VAL A 104 -20.15 -14.88 -24.82
C VAL A 104 -20.78 -15.37 -26.12
N GLY A 105 -22.05 -15.03 -26.36
CA GLY A 105 -22.75 -15.41 -27.59
C GLY A 105 -22.05 -14.84 -28.83
N ARG A 106 -22.11 -15.55 -29.96
CA ARG A 106 -21.51 -15.07 -31.24
C ARG A 106 -22.06 -13.72 -31.71
N SER A 107 -23.25 -13.36 -31.24
CA SER A 107 -23.94 -12.09 -31.54
C SER A 107 -23.59 -10.96 -30.57
N PHE A 108 -22.65 -11.14 -29.66
CA PHE A 108 -22.29 -10.10 -28.70
C PHE A 108 -21.57 -8.94 -29.38
N ASP A 109 -22.10 -7.73 -29.17
CA ASP A 109 -21.59 -6.50 -29.78
C ASP A 109 -20.50 -5.87 -28.91
N TYR A 110 -19.24 -6.14 -29.25
CA TYR A 110 -18.06 -5.59 -28.59
C TYR A 110 -17.84 -4.08 -28.84
N SER A 111 -18.71 -3.41 -29.61
CA SER A 111 -18.71 -1.95 -29.71
C SER A 111 -19.44 -1.27 -28.54
N ARG A 112 -20.12 -2.05 -27.69
CA ARG A 112 -20.89 -1.58 -26.54
C ARG A 112 -20.29 -2.05 -25.21
N SER A 113 -20.69 -1.42 -24.10
CA SER A 113 -20.30 -1.87 -22.76
C SER A 113 -20.88 -3.26 -22.46
N THR A 114 -20.27 -4.04 -21.55
CA THR A 114 -20.85 -5.35 -21.19
C THR A 114 -22.24 -5.21 -20.59
N ARG A 115 -22.48 -4.14 -19.82
CA ARG A 115 -23.79 -3.83 -19.27
C ARG A 115 -24.85 -3.70 -20.38
N GLU A 116 -24.57 -2.91 -21.42
CA GLU A 116 -25.47 -2.76 -22.56
C GLU A 116 -25.61 -4.04 -23.38
N GLY A 117 -24.51 -4.79 -23.56
CA GLY A 117 -24.49 -6.05 -24.28
C GLY A 117 -25.41 -7.11 -23.66
N TYR A 118 -25.43 -7.20 -22.32
CA TYR A 118 -26.26 -8.16 -21.60
C TYR A 118 -27.67 -7.67 -21.28
N ALA A 119 -27.88 -6.37 -21.05
CA ALA A 119 -29.22 -5.81 -20.80
C ALA A 119 -30.17 -6.03 -22.00
N ASN A 120 -29.64 -5.95 -23.23
CA ASN A 120 -30.43 -6.13 -24.45
C ASN A 120 -30.63 -7.61 -24.86
N ALA A 121 -29.87 -8.54 -24.28
CA ALA A 121 -30.01 -9.97 -24.61
C ALA A 121 -31.33 -10.56 -24.07
N LYS A 122 -31.91 -9.95 -23.04
CA LYS A 122 -33.18 -10.38 -22.45
C LYS A 122 -34.39 -10.10 -23.36
N SER A 123 -34.31 -9.08 -24.23
CA SER A 123 -35.33 -8.79 -25.24
C SER A 123 -35.14 -9.62 -26.52
N ALA A 124 -33.90 -9.88 -26.94
CA ALA A 124 -33.62 -10.68 -28.14
C ALA A 124 -33.95 -12.18 -27.98
N ALA A 125 -33.97 -12.71 -26.76
CA ALA A 125 -34.33 -14.10 -26.49
C ALA A 125 -35.83 -14.41 -26.69
N HIS A 126 -36.68 -13.39 -26.88
CA HIS A 126 -38.12 -13.57 -27.10
C HIS A 126 -38.57 -13.42 -28.56
N GLU A 127 -37.72 -12.92 -29.46
CA GLU A 127 -38.07 -12.68 -30.85
C GLU A 127 -37.06 -13.36 -31.80
N GLY A 128 -37.27 -14.65 -32.07
CA GLY A 128 -36.86 -15.24 -33.36
C GLY A 128 -35.48 -15.92 -33.47
N GLY A 129 -34.93 -16.50 -32.40
CA GLY A 129 -33.70 -17.31 -32.48
C GLY A 129 -33.95 -18.81 -32.41
N GLU A 130 -33.70 -19.54 -33.51
CA GLU A 130 -33.39 -20.98 -33.47
C GLU A 130 -32.40 -21.25 -32.33
N ALA A 131 -32.87 -21.95 -31.29
CA ALA A 131 -32.00 -22.50 -30.27
C ALA A 131 -30.99 -23.40 -30.97
N CYS A 132 -29.71 -23.04 -30.88
CA CYS A 132 -28.61 -23.89 -31.30
C CYS A 132 -28.73 -25.21 -30.51
N SER A 133 -29.22 -26.24 -31.19
CA SER A 133 -29.64 -27.53 -30.66
C SER A 133 -28.47 -28.29 -30.04
N LEU A 134 -28.24 -28.09 -28.74
CA LEU A 134 -27.53 -29.05 -27.90
C LEU A 134 -28.46 -30.15 -27.36
N GLU A 135 -29.74 -30.13 -27.72
CA GLU A 135 -30.80 -30.97 -27.15
C GLU A 135 -31.01 -32.30 -27.89
N PHE A 136 -30.30 -32.53 -29.01
CA PHE A 136 -30.42 -33.74 -29.82
C PHE A 136 -29.05 -34.26 -30.28
N ASN A 137 -28.81 -35.55 -30.03
CA ASN A 137 -27.62 -36.26 -30.49
C ASN A 137 -28.06 -37.41 -31.41
N PRO A 138 -27.93 -37.27 -32.74
CA PRO A 138 -28.40 -38.28 -33.68
C PRO A 138 -27.64 -39.59 -33.48
N SER A 139 -28.38 -40.70 -33.41
CA SER A 139 -27.79 -42.03 -33.32
C SER A 139 -28.71 -43.04 -33.99
N SER A 140 -28.13 -43.84 -34.87
CA SER A 140 -28.85 -44.85 -35.65
C SER A 140 -29.22 -46.10 -34.83
N SER A 141 -28.69 -46.24 -33.62
CA SER A 141 -28.98 -47.33 -32.69
C SER A 141 -28.87 -46.87 -31.24
N PHE A 142 -29.52 -47.61 -30.34
CA PHE A 142 -29.42 -47.35 -28.90
C PHE A 142 -28.04 -47.80 -28.39
N GLN A 143 -27.27 -46.86 -27.83
CA GLN A 143 -25.93 -47.06 -27.27
C GLN A 143 -25.93 -47.18 -25.73
N GLY A 144 -27.09 -47.46 -25.11
CA GLY A 144 -27.26 -47.51 -23.66
C GLY A 144 -27.94 -46.27 -23.06
N ALA A 145 -28.41 -46.38 -21.82
CA ALA A 145 -29.07 -45.28 -21.12
C ALA A 145 -28.07 -44.18 -20.75
N ARG A 146 -28.47 -42.92 -20.91
CA ARG A 146 -27.67 -41.74 -20.52
C ARG A 146 -28.50 -40.94 -19.52
N PRO A 147 -27.99 -40.66 -18.30
CA PRO A 147 -28.74 -39.89 -17.31
C PRO A 147 -29.19 -38.54 -17.87
N GLY A 148 -30.48 -38.24 -17.79
CA GLY A 148 -31.07 -37.01 -18.36
C GLY A 148 -31.29 -37.03 -19.88
N TRP A 149 -31.21 -38.18 -20.54
CA TRP A 149 -31.48 -38.30 -21.98
C TRP A 149 -32.39 -39.49 -22.30
N VAL A 150 -33.25 -39.32 -23.29
CA VAL A 150 -34.15 -40.34 -23.83
C VAL A 150 -33.81 -40.62 -25.29
N PHE A 151 -33.54 -41.89 -25.61
CA PHE A 151 -33.35 -42.32 -27.00
C PHE A 151 -34.70 -42.56 -27.67
N LYS A 152 -35.05 -41.75 -28.67
CA LYS A 152 -36.33 -41.83 -29.38
C LYS A 152 -36.22 -41.32 -30.82
N LEU A 153 -37.23 -41.59 -31.63
CA LEU A 153 -37.44 -40.95 -32.92
C LEU A 153 -38.24 -39.66 -32.69
N GLY A 154 -37.58 -38.50 -32.76
CA GLY A 154 -38.23 -37.20 -32.57
C GLY A 154 -38.21 -36.37 -33.85
N ALA A 155 -38.59 -35.09 -33.73
CA ALA A 155 -38.69 -34.16 -34.86
C ALA A 155 -37.37 -33.94 -35.62
N GLN A 156 -36.23 -34.24 -34.99
CA GLN A 156 -34.89 -34.09 -35.57
C GLN A 156 -34.28 -35.44 -36.02
N GLY A 157 -35.03 -36.55 -35.92
CA GLY A 157 -34.60 -37.89 -36.33
C GLY A 157 -34.44 -38.86 -35.16
N LEU A 158 -33.83 -40.01 -35.41
CA LEU A 158 -33.55 -41.03 -34.39
C LEU A 158 -32.29 -40.64 -33.63
N GLY A 159 -32.38 -40.53 -32.30
CA GLY A 159 -31.24 -40.13 -31.48
C GLY A 159 -31.59 -39.94 -30.01
N TYR A 160 -30.62 -39.45 -29.24
CA TYR A 160 -30.81 -39.07 -27.84
C TYR A 160 -31.32 -37.64 -27.76
N TYR A 161 -32.46 -37.46 -27.10
CA TYR A 161 -33.05 -36.18 -26.74
C TYR A 161 -32.81 -35.90 -25.26
N PHE A 162 -32.47 -34.67 -24.90
CA PHE A 162 -32.35 -34.29 -23.49
C PHE A 162 -33.74 -34.30 -22.84
N ASP A 163 -33.85 -34.90 -21.65
CA ASP A 163 -35.08 -35.01 -20.89
C ASP A 163 -35.02 -34.05 -19.70
N SER A 164 -35.60 -32.86 -19.90
CA SER A 164 -35.57 -31.77 -18.93
C SER A 164 -36.39 -32.04 -17.66
N GLU A 165 -37.38 -32.94 -17.70
CA GLU A 165 -38.19 -33.28 -16.52
C GLU A 165 -37.44 -34.22 -15.57
N ILE A 166 -36.62 -35.13 -16.09
CA ILE A 166 -35.81 -36.06 -15.28
C ILE A 166 -34.60 -35.35 -14.65
N ALA A 167 -34.00 -34.38 -15.35
CA ALA A 167 -32.85 -33.62 -14.83
C ALA A 167 -33.18 -32.78 -13.58
N ILE A 168 -34.41 -32.28 -13.47
CA ILE A 168 -34.88 -31.49 -12.33
C ILE A 168 -35.05 -32.36 -11.07
N HIS A 169 -35.50 -33.60 -11.21
CA HIS A 169 -35.70 -34.53 -10.09
C HIS A 169 -34.41 -35.14 -9.55
N VAL A 170 -33.37 -35.30 -10.37
CA VAL A 170 -32.05 -35.80 -9.91
C VAL A 170 -31.25 -34.73 -9.17
N ALA A 171 -31.49 -33.44 -9.46
CA ALA A 171 -30.80 -32.32 -8.79
C ALA A 171 -31.39 -31.95 -7.43
N SER A 172 -32.56 -32.48 -7.07
CA SER A 172 -33.32 -32.08 -5.86
C SER A 172 -33.27 -33.11 -4.72
N SER A 173 -32.56 -34.23 -4.87
CA SER A 173 -32.49 -35.29 -3.85
C SER A 173 -31.24 -35.29 -2.97
N ASP A 174 -30.26 -34.44 -3.19
CA ASP A 174 -29.07 -34.35 -2.33
C ASP A 174 -28.82 -32.90 -1.89
N VAL A 175 -28.79 -32.72 -0.55
CA VAL A 175 -28.38 -31.56 0.28
C VAL A 175 -29.52 -31.11 1.22
N GLU A 176 -29.53 -31.73 2.41
CA GLU A 176 -30.21 -31.19 3.59
C GLU A 176 -29.54 -29.87 4.04
N ALA A 177 -30.39 -28.89 4.35
CA ALA A 177 -30.05 -27.50 4.50
C ALA A 177 -29.32 -27.18 5.82
N THR A 178 -28.14 -26.55 5.71
CA THR A 178 -27.60 -25.67 6.76
C THR A 178 -27.98 -24.24 6.40
N THR A 179 -28.77 -23.59 7.27
CA THR A 179 -29.32 -22.25 7.09
C THR A 179 -28.20 -21.21 7.00
N THR A 180 -27.70 -21.00 5.79
CA THR A 180 -26.79 -19.89 5.48
C THR A 180 -27.63 -18.64 5.37
N THR A 181 -27.32 -17.60 6.13
CA THR A 181 -27.92 -16.27 5.98
C THR A 181 -27.61 -15.77 4.57
N THR A 182 -28.50 -16.04 3.62
CA THR A 182 -28.41 -15.50 2.28
C THR A 182 -28.73 -14.03 2.39
N VAL A 183 -27.69 -13.19 2.37
CA VAL A 183 -27.86 -11.78 2.00
C VAL A 183 -28.52 -11.82 0.62
N GLU A 184 -29.80 -11.46 0.56
CA GLU A 184 -30.53 -11.30 -0.70
C GLU A 184 -29.86 -10.14 -1.44
N LEU A 185 -28.85 -10.47 -2.25
CA LEU A 185 -28.30 -9.55 -3.23
C LEU A 185 -29.48 -9.09 -4.08
N ASP A 186 -29.77 -7.78 -4.05
CA ASP A 186 -30.80 -7.17 -4.88
C ASP A 186 -30.66 -7.73 -6.28
N ASN A 187 -31.63 -8.56 -6.69
CA ASN A 187 -31.56 -9.26 -7.96
C ASN A 187 -31.49 -8.19 -9.04
N ASN A 188 -30.29 -7.98 -9.57
CA ASN A 188 -29.99 -7.09 -10.68
C ASN A 188 -30.65 -7.72 -11.92
N SER A 189 -31.97 -7.59 -11.97
CA SER A 189 -32.93 -8.44 -12.70
C SER A 189 -32.83 -8.30 -14.22
N ASN A 190 -31.85 -7.56 -14.70
CA ASN A 190 -31.58 -7.31 -16.10
C ASN A 190 -30.53 -8.26 -16.71
N TYR A 191 -29.80 -9.02 -15.90
CA TYR A 191 -28.84 -10.01 -16.40
C TYR A 191 -29.49 -11.37 -16.68
N ARG A 192 -28.83 -12.16 -17.54
CA ARG A 192 -29.11 -13.60 -17.69
C ARG A 192 -28.62 -14.35 -16.45
N ASP A 193 -29.26 -15.48 -16.13
CA ASP A 193 -28.98 -16.26 -14.92
C ASP A 193 -27.52 -16.74 -14.86
N ASP A 194 -26.93 -17.10 -16.01
CA ASP A 194 -25.52 -17.47 -16.12
C ASP A 194 -24.58 -16.31 -15.76
N ARG A 195 -24.86 -15.10 -16.23
CA ARG A 195 -24.11 -13.89 -15.89
C ARG A 195 -24.26 -13.52 -14.42
N ALA A 196 -25.49 -13.52 -13.89
CA ALA A 196 -25.75 -13.24 -12.48
C ALA A 196 -25.05 -14.25 -11.55
N SER A 197 -25.05 -15.54 -11.92
CA SER A 197 -24.31 -16.59 -11.19
C SER A 197 -22.80 -16.34 -11.20
N TRP A 198 -22.24 -15.92 -12.34
CA TRP A 198 -20.82 -15.55 -12.44
C TRP A 198 -20.50 -14.31 -11.59
N GLN A 199 -21.31 -13.25 -11.66
CA GLN A 199 -21.13 -12.02 -10.87
C GLN A 199 -21.08 -12.34 -9.37
N ARG A 200 -22.07 -13.08 -8.87
CA ARG A 200 -22.14 -13.52 -7.47
C ARG A 200 -20.90 -14.29 -7.05
N ARG A 201 -20.44 -15.23 -7.90
CA ARG A 201 -19.24 -16.02 -7.62
C ARG A 201 -17.99 -15.15 -7.52
N VAL A 202 -17.82 -14.19 -8.44
CA VAL A 202 -16.66 -13.31 -8.46
C VAL A 202 -16.65 -12.35 -7.27
N VAL A 203 -17.82 -11.84 -6.85
CA VAL A 203 -17.97 -11.06 -5.62
C VAL A 203 -17.54 -11.89 -4.40
N LEU A 204 -18.08 -13.10 -4.24
CA LEU A 204 -17.72 -13.98 -3.12
C LEU A 204 -16.23 -14.37 -3.12
N GLN A 205 -15.61 -14.51 -4.30
CA GLN A 205 -14.17 -14.76 -4.43
C GLN A 205 -13.28 -13.58 -4.03
N SER A 206 -13.80 -12.34 -4.00
CA SER A 206 -13.06 -11.17 -3.50
C SER A 206 -12.98 -11.09 -1.99
N LEU A 207 -13.85 -11.82 -1.29
CA LEU A 207 -13.91 -11.83 0.15
C LEU A 207 -12.86 -12.81 0.69
N PRO A 208 -12.22 -12.50 1.82
CA PRO A 208 -11.38 -13.48 2.50
C PRO A 208 -12.24 -14.70 2.81
N LEU A 209 -11.69 -15.90 2.59
CA LEU A 209 -12.36 -17.14 3.00
C LEU A 209 -12.58 -17.06 4.50
N THR A 210 -13.82 -16.79 4.91
CA THR A 210 -14.19 -16.92 6.31
C THR A 210 -13.98 -18.36 6.70
N ALA A 211 -13.24 -18.60 7.78
CA ALA A 211 -13.28 -19.90 8.43
C ALA A 211 -14.76 -20.26 8.61
N HIS A 212 -15.15 -21.47 8.17
CA HIS A 212 -16.53 -21.92 8.12
C HIS A 212 -17.35 -21.41 9.32
N PRO A 213 -18.63 -21.04 9.14
CA PRO A 213 -19.48 -20.52 10.21
C PRO A 213 -19.63 -21.45 11.45
N GLY A 214 -19.08 -22.66 11.43
CA GLY A 214 -18.96 -23.58 12.58
C GLY A 214 -17.57 -23.64 13.26
N ALA A 215 -16.50 -23.17 12.61
CA ALA A 215 -15.20 -22.98 13.25
C ALA A 215 -15.25 -21.63 13.95
N GLY A 216 -15.93 -21.61 15.10
CA GLY A 216 -16.35 -20.42 15.85
C GLY A 216 -15.51 -19.21 15.51
N ALA A 217 -16.10 -18.30 14.73
CA ALA A 217 -15.48 -17.08 14.25
C ALA A 217 -14.54 -16.61 15.35
N ALA A 218 -13.23 -16.79 15.15
CA ALA A 218 -12.24 -16.30 16.07
C ALA A 218 -12.50 -14.81 16.07
N ALA A 219 -13.29 -14.39 17.05
CA ALA A 219 -13.94 -13.10 17.03
C ALA A 219 -12.81 -12.13 16.80
N THR A 220 -12.90 -11.37 15.72
CA THR A 220 -12.22 -10.09 15.66
C THR A 220 -12.41 -9.49 17.05
N ASP A 221 -11.32 -9.38 17.82
CA ASP A 221 -11.28 -9.05 19.25
C ASP A 221 -12.57 -8.32 19.64
N THR A 222 -13.50 -8.97 20.36
CA THR A 222 -14.98 -8.76 20.43
C THR A 222 -15.50 -7.32 20.69
N GLY A 223 -15.00 -6.34 19.95
CA GLY A 223 -15.10 -4.92 20.24
C GLY A 223 -14.34 -4.04 19.25
N ALA A 224 -13.44 -4.60 18.42
CA ALA A 224 -12.76 -3.87 17.36
C ALA A 224 -13.73 -3.57 16.21
N ARG A 225 -14.01 -2.28 16.01
CA ARG A 225 -14.77 -1.79 14.85
C ARG A 225 -14.00 -2.07 13.55
N PRO A 226 -14.66 -2.61 12.51
CA PRO A 226 -13.98 -2.93 11.25
C PRO A 226 -13.54 -1.65 10.51
N TRP A 227 -12.44 -1.76 9.75
CA TRP A 227 -11.92 -0.67 8.93
C TRP A 227 -12.36 -0.80 7.47
N ALA A 228 -12.83 0.29 6.89
CA ALA A 228 -12.92 0.50 5.45
C ALA A 228 -11.83 1.47 5.01
N ILE A 229 -10.84 0.96 4.27
CA ILE A 229 -9.67 1.68 3.81
C ILE A 229 -9.86 2.04 2.34
N PHE A 230 -9.79 3.31 2.00
CA PHE A 230 -9.88 3.79 0.63
C PHE A 230 -8.55 4.43 0.23
N THR A 231 -7.86 3.88 -0.75
CA THR A 231 -6.61 4.45 -1.25
C THR A 231 -6.88 5.28 -2.51
N LEU A 232 -6.52 6.56 -2.51
CA LEU A 232 -6.44 7.41 -3.69
C LEU A 232 -4.99 7.38 -4.18
N ALA A 233 -4.69 6.55 -5.18
CA ALA A 233 -3.31 6.31 -5.60
C ALA A 233 -3.10 6.73 -7.06
N THR A 234 -2.12 7.61 -7.32
CA THR A 234 -1.70 7.87 -8.71
C THR A 234 -1.23 6.56 -9.35
N PRO A 235 -1.57 6.27 -10.63
CA PRO A 235 -1.12 5.06 -11.31
C PRO A 235 0.39 4.87 -11.18
N GLY A 236 0.83 3.73 -10.65
CA GLY A 236 2.26 3.47 -10.36
C GLY A 236 2.75 3.92 -8.97
N ALA A 237 1.87 4.43 -8.10
CA ALA A 237 2.22 4.73 -6.70
C ALA A 237 2.19 3.50 -5.77
N LEU A 238 1.87 2.31 -6.31
CA LEU A 238 1.98 1.02 -5.61
C LEU A 238 1.29 1.00 -4.22
N PRO A 239 -0.04 1.24 -4.16
CA PRO A 239 -0.75 1.27 -2.89
C PRO A 239 -0.68 -0.05 -2.12
N GLU A 240 -0.55 -1.18 -2.82
CA GLU A 240 -0.31 -2.50 -2.25
C GLU A 240 0.96 -2.55 -1.41
N GLU A 241 2.06 -2.00 -1.92
CA GLU A 241 3.35 -1.95 -1.22
C GLU A 241 3.28 -1.02 -0.01
N ALA A 242 2.64 0.14 -0.15
CA ALA A 242 2.45 1.07 0.96
C ALA A 242 1.65 0.42 2.10
N LEU A 243 0.54 -0.24 1.79
CA LEU A 243 -0.27 -0.96 2.79
C LEU A 243 0.50 -2.15 3.38
N SER A 244 1.17 -2.94 2.55
CA SER A 244 1.99 -4.08 2.99
C SER A 244 3.07 -3.63 3.96
N TRP A 245 3.79 -2.56 3.63
CA TRP A 245 4.77 -1.93 4.51
C TRP A 245 4.13 -1.49 5.83
N MET A 246 2.98 -0.81 5.78
CA MET A 246 2.26 -0.39 6.99
C MET A 246 1.89 -1.59 7.87
N SER A 247 1.46 -2.70 7.27
CA SER A 247 1.12 -3.91 8.02
C SER A 247 2.31 -4.63 8.61
N GLN A 248 3.42 -4.74 7.87
CA GLN A 248 4.68 -5.30 8.36
C GLN A 248 5.20 -4.51 9.57
N LYS A 249 4.95 -3.20 9.60
CA LYS A 249 5.26 -2.33 10.74
C LYS A 249 4.20 -2.37 11.86
N GLY A 250 3.19 -3.22 11.76
CA GLY A 250 2.12 -3.35 12.75
C GLY A 250 1.13 -2.17 12.76
N LEU A 251 1.15 -1.31 11.74
CA LEU A 251 0.30 -0.13 11.64
C LEU A 251 -1.08 -0.45 11.08
N LEU A 252 -1.22 -1.54 10.30
CA LEU A 252 -2.48 -1.97 9.70
C LEU A 252 -2.78 -3.44 9.98
N PRO A 253 -4.01 -3.78 10.42
CA PRO A 253 -4.44 -5.17 10.57
C PRO A 253 -4.82 -5.80 9.21
N LEU A 254 -3.84 -6.06 8.33
CA LEU A 254 -4.12 -6.59 6.97
C LEU A 254 -4.46 -8.08 6.91
N LYS A 255 -4.33 -8.84 7.99
CA LYS A 255 -4.49 -10.31 7.94
C LYS A 255 -5.90 -10.76 7.52
N GLN A 256 -6.89 -9.86 7.49
CA GLN A 256 -8.28 -10.15 7.13
C GLN A 256 -8.90 -9.04 6.26
N LEU A 257 -8.12 -8.47 5.33
CA LEU A 257 -8.58 -7.40 4.46
C LEU A 257 -9.20 -7.94 3.16
N ALA A 258 -10.48 -7.68 2.93
CA ALA A 258 -11.17 -7.90 1.67
C ALA A 258 -10.74 -6.84 0.66
N LYS A 259 -10.03 -7.24 -0.41
CA LYS A 259 -9.65 -6.34 -1.50
C LYS A 259 -10.80 -6.22 -2.49
N VAL A 260 -11.42 -5.05 -2.52
CA VAL A 260 -12.59 -4.74 -3.34
C VAL A 260 -12.24 -3.55 -4.22
N SER A 261 -11.83 -3.79 -5.46
CA SER A 261 -11.43 -2.72 -6.39
C SER A 261 -11.99 -2.95 -7.79
N THR A 262 -12.41 -1.87 -8.46
CA THR A 262 -12.84 -1.91 -9.87
C THR A 262 -11.85 -2.69 -10.74
N ASP A 263 -10.54 -2.41 -10.63
CA ASP A 263 -9.51 -3.07 -11.44
C ASP A 263 -9.44 -4.59 -11.18
N TYR A 264 -9.59 -5.02 -9.93
CA TYR A 264 -9.68 -6.44 -9.57
C TYR A 264 -10.84 -7.15 -10.27
N PHE A 265 -12.00 -6.48 -10.40
CA PHE A 265 -13.15 -7.04 -11.09
C PHE A 265 -12.95 -7.04 -12.60
N VAL A 266 -12.46 -5.95 -13.20
CA VAL A 266 -12.14 -5.86 -14.65
C VAL A 266 -11.29 -7.05 -15.10
N GLN A 267 -10.25 -7.40 -14.33
CA GLN A 267 -9.35 -8.51 -14.65
C GLN A 267 -10.02 -9.90 -14.62
N ARG A 268 -11.23 -10.04 -14.07
CA ARG A 268 -11.97 -11.31 -14.02
C ARG A 268 -13.02 -11.45 -15.11
N PHE A 269 -13.32 -10.38 -15.85
CA PHE A 269 -14.32 -10.46 -16.92
C PHE A 269 -13.85 -11.44 -18.00
N PRO A 270 -14.68 -12.45 -18.35
CA PRO A 270 -14.35 -13.36 -19.44
C PRO A 270 -14.24 -12.63 -20.80
N GLU A 271 -14.85 -11.45 -20.94
CA GLU A 271 -14.80 -10.62 -22.13
C GLU A 271 -13.50 -9.82 -22.29
N LEU A 272 -12.71 -9.61 -21.22
CA LEU A 272 -11.55 -8.71 -21.23
C LEU A 272 -10.56 -9.01 -22.36
N PRO A 273 -10.13 -10.27 -22.61
CA PRO A 273 -9.24 -10.60 -23.73
C PRO A 273 -9.77 -10.14 -25.09
N LEU A 274 -11.10 -10.19 -25.29
CA LEU A 274 -11.73 -9.86 -26.56
C LEU A 274 -11.82 -8.35 -26.75
N TYR A 275 -12.19 -7.60 -25.71
CA TYR A 275 -12.15 -6.15 -25.75
C TYR A 275 -10.73 -5.61 -25.96
N VAL A 276 -9.73 -6.16 -25.27
CA VAL A 276 -8.33 -5.75 -25.44
C VAL A 276 -7.83 -6.08 -26.85
N ARG A 277 -8.18 -7.25 -27.40
CA ARG A 277 -7.82 -7.61 -28.78
C ARG A 277 -8.41 -6.64 -29.81
N GLN A 278 -9.65 -6.20 -29.59
CA GLN A 278 -10.36 -5.36 -30.54
C GLN A 278 -9.99 -3.87 -30.44
N HIS A 279 -9.86 -3.36 -29.22
CA HIS A 279 -9.72 -1.92 -28.97
C HIS A 279 -8.33 -1.53 -28.45
N GLY A 280 -7.47 -2.50 -28.14
CA GLY A 280 -6.21 -2.26 -27.47
C GLY A 280 -6.36 -2.00 -25.97
N TYR A 281 -5.22 -1.87 -25.29
CA TYR A 281 -5.16 -1.45 -23.89
C TYR A 281 -4.71 0.03 -23.83
N PRO A 282 -5.31 0.86 -22.96
CA PRO A 282 -6.32 0.54 -21.96
C PRO A 282 -7.78 0.61 -22.44
N GLN A 283 -8.07 0.98 -23.69
CA GLN A 283 -9.44 1.21 -24.17
C GLN A 283 -10.37 -0.01 -23.99
N GLY A 284 -9.85 -1.23 -24.12
CA GLY A 284 -10.64 -2.44 -23.88
C GLY A 284 -11.22 -2.53 -22.46
N THR A 285 -10.54 -1.97 -21.45
CA THR A 285 -11.02 -2.04 -20.05
C THR A 285 -12.17 -1.08 -19.79
N THR A 286 -12.32 0.00 -20.57
CA THR A 286 -13.38 1.00 -20.34
C THR A 286 -14.76 0.43 -20.59
N PHE A 287 -14.89 -0.56 -21.49
CA PHE A 287 -16.15 -1.25 -21.78
C PHE A 287 -16.66 -2.13 -20.63
N LEU A 288 -15.76 -2.49 -19.70
CA LEU A 288 -16.06 -3.36 -18.55
C LEU A 288 -16.20 -2.56 -17.26
N ARG A 289 -15.73 -1.31 -17.26
CA ARG A 289 -15.57 -0.51 -16.05
C ARG A 289 -16.89 -0.27 -15.32
N GLU A 290 -17.94 0.06 -16.06
CA GLU A 290 -19.26 0.33 -15.47
C GLU A 290 -19.80 -0.88 -14.69
N GLU A 291 -19.70 -2.09 -15.25
CA GLU A 291 -20.15 -3.29 -14.56
C GLU A 291 -19.20 -3.69 -13.43
N ALA A 292 -17.90 -3.49 -13.60
CA ALA A 292 -16.91 -3.72 -12.55
C ALA A 292 -17.13 -2.80 -11.33
N GLU A 293 -17.56 -1.55 -11.55
CA GLU A 293 -17.93 -0.60 -10.48
C GLU A 293 -19.20 -1.05 -9.74
N LEU A 294 -20.16 -1.69 -10.42
CA LEU A 294 -21.32 -2.31 -9.76
C LEU A 294 -20.88 -3.49 -8.87
N LEU A 295 -20.00 -4.36 -9.37
CA LEU A 295 -19.47 -5.49 -8.61
C LEU A 295 -18.63 -5.04 -7.41
N GLU A 296 -17.88 -3.94 -7.55
CA GLU A 296 -17.17 -3.30 -6.45
C GLU A 296 -18.12 -2.81 -5.36
N GLY A 297 -19.23 -2.16 -5.72
CA GLY A 297 -20.27 -1.75 -4.78
C GLY A 297 -20.92 -2.92 -4.06
N GLU A 298 -21.31 -3.97 -4.80
CA GLU A 298 -21.90 -5.19 -4.23
C GLU A 298 -20.91 -5.90 -3.28
N ALA A 299 -19.65 -6.07 -3.69
CA ALA A 299 -18.64 -6.69 -2.86
C ALA A 299 -18.32 -5.87 -1.60
N LEU A 300 -18.33 -4.53 -1.69
CA LEU A 300 -18.16 -3.66 -0.54
C LEU A 300 -19.30 -3.84 0.45
N GLU A 301 -20.54 -3.90 -0.02
CA GLU A 301 -21.73 -4.09 0.83
C GLU A 301 -21.75 -5.48 1.49
N VAL A 302 -21.43 -6.55 0.73
CA VAL A 302 -21.34 -7.91 1.29
C VAL A 302 -20.20 -8.01 2.30
N ALA A 303 -19.02 -7.44 2.01
CA ALA A 303 -17.93 -7.42 2.97
C ALA A 303 -18.28 -6.61 4.22
N ALA A 304 -18.95 -5.46 4.03
CA ALA A 304 -19.35 -4.57 5.10
C ALA A 304 -20.33 -5.25 6.07
N SER A 305 -21.40 -5.84 5.52
CA SER A 305 -22.42 -6.58 6.29
C SER A 305 -21.87 -7.81 7.03
N GLN A 306 -20.74 -8.37 6.59
CA GLN A 306 -20.04 -9.47 7.25
C GLN A 306 -19.01 -9.00 8.30
N GLY A 307 -18.84 -7.69 8.49
CA GLY A 307 -17.89 -7.13 9.46
C GLY A 307 -16.43 -7.28 9.04
N HIS A 308 -16.13 -7.50 7.75
CA HIS A 308 -14.77 -7.63 7.25
C HIS A 308 -14.05 -6.28 7.18
N HIS A 309 -12.74 -6.26 7.42
CA HIS A 309 -11.95 -5.11 7.00
C HIS A 309 -11.99 -5.05 5.47
N VAL A 310 -12.30 -3.89 4.89
CA VAL A 310 -12.38 -3.71 3.45
C VAL A 310 -11.32 -2.74 2.99
N TRP A 311 -10.74 -3.02 1.82
CA TRP A 311 -9.89 -2.08 1.12
C TRP A 311 -10.32 -1.90 -0.31
N THR A 312 -10.50 -0.64 -0.69
CA THR A 312 -10.81 -0.22 -2.05
C THR A 312 -9.73 0.70 -2.59
N CYS A 313 -9.25 0.39 -3.79
CA CYS A 313 -8.30 1.22 -4.51
C CYS A 313 -9.03 2.07 -5.55
N CYS A 314 -8.88 3.38 -5.46
CA CYS A 314 -9.53 4.37 -6.30
C CYS A 314 -8.48 5.21 -7.04
N ALA A 315 -8.83 5.67 -8.24
CA ALA A 315 -8.03 6.66 -8.90
C ALA A 315 -8.17 8.02 -8.19
N PRO A 316 -7.17 8.92 -8.27
CA PRO A 316 -7.26 10.27 -7.72
C PRO A 316 -8.46 11.08 -8.24
N SER A 317 -8.86 10.84 -9.50
CA SER A 317 -10.03 11.44 -10.14
C SER A 317 -11.35 11.01 -9.50
N ASP A 318 -11.38 9.86 -8.81
CA ASP A 318 -12.59 9.31 -8.21
C ASP A 318 -12.89 9.92 -6.83
N ALA A 319 -12.04 10.84 -6.34
CA ALA A 319 -12.20 11.47 -5.03
C ALA A 319 -13.57 12.13 -4.83
N HIS A 320 -14.15 12.73 -5.88
CA HIS A 320 -15.50 13.28 -5.82
C HIS A 320 -16.56 12.18 -5.65
N ARG A 321 -16.47 11.08 -6.42
CA ARG A 321 -17.39 9.93 -6.34
C ARG A 321 -17.31 9.26 -4.97
N LEU A 322 -16.10 9.14 -4.43
CA LEU A 322 -15.84 8.52 -3.14
C LEU A 322 -16.64 9.20 -2.00
N ARG A 323 -16.95 10.50 -2.10
CA ARG A 323 -17.80 11.19 -1.11
C ARG A 323 -19.16 10.52 -0.93
N ALA A 324 -19.80 10.09 -2.02
CA ALA A 324 -21.09 9.42 -1.98
C ALA A 324 -20.96 8.02 -1.37
N VAL A 325 -19.89 7.29 -1.71
CA VAL A 325 -19.59 5.97 -1.15
C VAL A 325 -19.35 6.04 0.36
N LEU A 326 -18.53 6.98 0.83
CA LEU A 326 -18.29 7.16 2.27
C LEU A 326 -19.58 7.53 3.01
N GLN A 327 -20.42 8.36 2.40
CA GLN A 327 -21.71 8.73 2.98
C GLN A 327 -22.67 7.53 3.09
N ALA A 328 -22.78 6.73 2.03
CA ALA A 328 -23.60 5.52 2.04
C ALA A 328 -23.08 4.51 3.08
N LEU A 329 -21.76 4.31 3.15
CA LEU A 329 -21.15 3.41 4.13
C LEU A 329 -21.44 3.86 5.58
N ARG A 330 -21.41 5.17 5.87
CA ARG A 330 -21.80 5.68 7.20
C ARG A 330 -23.28 5.50 7.51
N GLN A 331 -24.13 5.54 6.50
CA GLN A 331 -25.58 5.39 6.66
C GLN A 331 -25.96 3.93 6.91
N HIS A 332 -25.35 3.00 6.17
CA HIS A 332 -25.69 1.58 6.22
C HIS A 332 -24.87 0.79 7.26
N HIS A 333 -23.61 1.19 7.49
CA HIS A 333 -22.65 0.50 8.35
C HIS A 333 -21.94 1.48 9.30
N PRO A 334 -22.69 2.13 10.22
CA PRO A 334 -22.16 3.18 11.10
C PRO A 334 -21.05 2.72 12.06
N GLU A 335 -20.91 1.41 12.27
CA GLU A 335 -19.86 0.79 13.06
C GLU A 335 -18.50 0.81 12.37
N TYR A 336 -18.43 0.96 11.05
CA TYR A 336 -17.17 1.00 10.32
C TYR A 336 -16.37 2.25 10.63
N ARG A 337 -15.06 2.05 10.77
CA ARG A 337 -14.07 3.13 10.75
C ARG A 337 -13.59 3.35 9.33
N ILE A 338 -13.56 4.60 8.88
CA ILE A 338 -13.22 4.96 7.50
C ILE A 338 -11.85 5.62 7.46
N ALA A 339 -10.92 5.02 6.71
CA ALA A 339 -9.61 5.58 6.41
C ALA A 339 -9.52 5.96 4.94
N VAL A 340 -9.00 7.15 4.64
CA VAL A 340 -8.64 7.59 3.28
C VAL A 340 -7.14 7.80 3.21
N LEU A 341 -6.45 7.11 2.30
CA LEU A 341 -5.01 7.23 2.11
C LEU A 341 -4.73 7.83 0.72
N ASP A 342 -4.25 9.07 0.68
CA ASP A 342 -3.78 9.74 -0.54
C ASP A 342 -2.32 9.36 -0.77
N ILE A 343 -2.08 8.39 -1.65
CA ILE A 343 -0.77 7.79 -1.92
C ILE A 343 -0.25 8.38 -3.23
N ARG A 344 0.89 9.08 -3.16
CA ARG A 344 1.49 9.80 -4.28
C ARG A 344 2.89 9.32 -4.53
N ALA A 345 3.39 9.56 -5.74
CA ALA A 345 4.81 9.45 -6.04
C ALA A 345 5.18 10.58 -6.99
N ASP A 346 6.44 11.01 -6.96
CA ASP A 346 6.95 12.02 -7.86
C ASP A 346 6.99 11.50 -9.32
N ALA A 347 7.09 12.44 -10.26
CA ALA A 347 7.08 12.09 -11.68
C ALA A 347 8.26 11.19 -12.09
N ALA A 348 9.41 11.29 -11.41
CA ALA A 348 10.59 10.51 -11.73
C ALA A 348 10.41 9.04 -11.32
N ALA A 349 9.92 8.80 -10.10
CA ALA A 349 9.56 7.49 -9.56
C ALA A 349 8.47 6.84 -10.41
N LEU A 350 7.40 7.58 -10.73
CA LEU A 350 6.33 7.10 -11.60
C LEU A 350 6.87 6.72 -12.99
N GLN A 351 7.73 7.54 -13.59
CA GLN A 351 8.33 7.24 -14.89
C GLN A 351 9.26 6.03 -14.84
N ARG A 352 10.09 5.89 -13.79
CA ARG A 352 10.94 4.70 -13.58
C ARG A 352 10.09 3.43 -13.50
N ARG A 353 9.04 3.45 -12.67
CA ARG A 353 8.11 2.32 -12.49
C ARG A 353 7.33 2.01 -13.76
N TYR A 354 6.84 3.02 -14.46
CA TYR A 354 6.17 2.86 -15.75
C TYR A 354 7.07 2.19 -16.79
N ARG A 355 8.34 2.62 -16.92
CA ARG A 355 9.30 1.96 -17.81
C ARG A 355 9.51 0.50 -17.42
N SER A 356 9.55 0.21 -16.11
CA SER A 356 9.60 -1.16 -15.61
C SER A 356 8.35 -1.94 -16.04
N VAL A 357 7.14 -1.45 -15.76
CA VAL A 357 5.89 -2.14 -16.11
C VAL A 357 5.78 -2.36 -17.62
N VAL A 358 6.03 -1.34 -18.45
CA VAL A 358 6.00 -1.48 -19.92
C VAL A 358 7.02 -2.53 -20.40
N ARG A 359 8.23 -2.53 -19.82
CA ARG A 359 9.26 -3.50 -20.18
C ARG A 359 8.87 -4.93 -19.81
N HIS A 360 8.20 -5.10 -18.67
CA HIS A 360 7.88 -6.41 -18.11
C HIS A 360 6.55 -6.99 -18.62
N THR A 361 5.55 -6.14 -18.88
CA THR A 361 4.18 -6.56 -19.19
C THR A 361 3.73 -6.15 -20.58
N GLY A 362 4.49 -5.27 -21.25
CA GLY A 362 4.10 -4.64 -22.51
C GLY A 362 2.98 -3.61 -22.38
N ARG A 363 2.50 -3.31 -21.15
CA ARG A 363 1.35 -2.42 -20.94
C ARG A 363 1.78 -1.00 -20.63
N ALA A 364 1.30 -0.07 -21.44
CA ALA A 364 1.38 1.35 -21.16
C ALA A 364 0.22 1.75 -20.23
N VAL A 365 0.53 2.03 -18.95
CA VAL A 365 -0.39 2.66 -18.01
C VAL A 365 -0.27 4.19 -18.12
N PRO A 366 -1.36 4.94 -18.31
CA PRO A 366 -1.31 6.40 -18.35
C PRO A 366 -0.66 6.98 -17.07
N LEU A 367 0.44 7.72 -17.24
CA LEU A 367 1.13 8.41 -16.15
C LEU A 367 0.39 9.67 -15.68
N GLU A 368 -0.55 10.17 -16.49
CA GLU A 368 -1.26 11.42 -16.24
C GLU A 368 -2.47 11.19 -15.34
N ALA A 369 -2.24 11.03 -14.04
CA ALA A 369 -3.30 11.23 -13.05
C ALA A 369 -3.08 12.56 -12.35
N LYS A 370 -4.06 13.46 -12.47
CA LYS A 370 -4.09 14.67 -11.66
C LYS A 370 -4.31 14.28 -10.21
N ALA A 371 -3.50 14.82 -9.31
CA ALA A 371 -3.76 14.70 -7.88
C ALA A 371 -5.19 15.18 -7.55
N PRO A 372 -5.85 14.62 -6.52
CA PRO A 372 -7.18 15.04 -6.14
C PRO A 372 -7.19 16.54 -5.82
N ALA A 373 -8.26 17.24 -6.19
CA ALA A 373 -8.39 18.65 -5.83
C ALA A 373 -8.40 18.79 -4.30
N ALA A 374 -7.81 19.87 -3.77
CA ALA A 374 -7.76 20.10 -2.32
C ALA A 374 -9.16 20.11 -1.69
N ALA A 375 -10.16 20.65 -2.40
CA ALA A 375 -11.56 20.64 -1.97
C ALA A 375 -12.17 19.22 -1.91
N ASP A 376 -11.70 18.29 -2.76
CA ASP A 376 -12.11 16.89 -2.71
C ASP A 376 -11.56 16.19 -1.49
N LEU A 377 -10.26 16.35 -1.22
CA LEU A 377 -9.63 15.80 -0.01
C LEU A 377 -10.28 16.36 1.25
N GLN A 378 -10.53 17.68 1.31
CA GLN A 378 -11.19 18.29 2.47
C GLN A 378 -12.60 17.72 2.70
N ALA A 379 -13.37 17.49 1.64
CA ALA A 379 -14.71 16.91 1.75
C ALA A 379 -14.71 15.42 2.11
N LEU A 380 -13.65 14.68 1.73
CA LEU A 380 -13.42 13.31 2.16
C LEU A 380 -12.98 13.26 3.63
N ALA A 381 -12.06 14.14 4.04
CA ALA A 381 -11.62 14.28 5.43
C ALA A 381 -12.80 14.54 6.38
N ALA A 382 -13.81 15.31 5.95
CA ALA A 382 -15.01 15.56 6.73
C ALA A 382 -15.93 14.32 6.94
N ARG A 383 -15.70 13.22 6.20
CA ARG A 383 -16.52 11.98 6.24
C ARG A 383 -15.73 10.77 6.72
N ALA A 384 -14.41 10.79 6.55
CA ALA A 384 -13.50 9.77 7.03
C ALA A 384 -13.21 9.99 8.53
N ASP A 385 -12.95 8.90 9.27
CA ASP A 385 -12.36 9.02 10.61
C ASP A 385 -10.88 9.41 10.54
N PHE A 386 -10.27 9.14 9.40
CA PHE A 386 -8.84 9.29 9.18
C PHE A 386 -8.54 9.61 7.72
N LEU A 387 -7.68 10.61 7.49
CA LEU A 387 -7.07 10.85 6.18
C LEU A 387 -5.56 11.04 6.33
N ALA A 388 -4.79 10.27 5.58
CA ALA A 388 -3.34 10.39 5.51
C ALA A 388 -2.86 10.64 4.08
N ARG A 389 -1.78 11.40 3.96
CA ARG A 389 -1.04 11.59 2.71
C ARG A 389 0.29 10.88 2.82
N ILE A 390 0.56 9.98 1.89
CA ILE A 390 1.74 9.12 1.87
C ILE A 390 2.50 9.41 0.58
N ASP A 391 3.77 9.75 0.70
CA ASP A 391 4.72 9.79 -0.41
C ASP A 391 5.29 8.39 -0.60
N HIS A 392 5.29 7.91 -1.83
CA HIS A 392 5.90 6.66 -2.23
C HIS A 392 6.78 6.89 -3.47
N SER A 393 7.52 7.99 -3.49
CA SER A 393 8.55 8.28 -4.50
C SER A 393 9.79 7.38 -4.34
N GLU A 394 10.11 7.02 -3.11
CA GLU A 394 11.20 6.13 -2.74
C GLU A 394 10.71 4.68 -2.51
N ASP A 395 11.64 3.78 -2.22
CA ASP A 395 11.36 2.37 -1.90
C ASP A 395 10.62 2.19 -0.56
N ILE A 396 10.74 3.18 0.32
CA ILE A 396 10.08 3.20 1.63
C ILE A 396 9.01 4.29 1.62
N PRO A 397 7.72 3.96 1.84
CA PRO A 397 6.68 4.95 1.98
C PRO A 397 6.97 5.95 3.11
N VAL A 398 6.71 7.23 2.86
CA VAL A 398 6.88 8.33 3.81
C VAL A 398 5.53 8.94 4.12
N LEU A 399 5.12 8.93 5.38
CA LEU A 399 3.93 9.67 5.79
C LEU A 399 4.22 11.17 5.76
N ILE A 400 3.53 11.90 4.88
CA ILE A 400 3.69 13.36 4.74
C ILE A 400 2.84 14.07 5.79
N ARG A 401 1.56 13.70 5.88
CA ARG A 401 0.57 14.43 6.68
C ARG A 401 -0.58 13.52 7.11
N ILE A 402 -1.13 13.80 8.29
CA ILE A 402 -2.42 13.28 8.74
C ILE A 402 -3.36 14.48 8.89
N GLU A 403 -4.52 14.50 8.23
CA GLU A 403 -5.43 15.66 8.24
C GLU A 403 -6.36 15.74 9.47
N THR A 404 -6.25 14.80 10.41
CA THR A 404 -7.02 14.85 11.67
C THR A 404 -6.51 15.93 12.65
N ALA A 405 -5.41 16.60 12.33
CA ALA A 405 -4.90 17.79 13.02
C ALA A 405 -4.10 18.67 12.06
N GLU A 406 -3.90 19.95 12.41
CA GLU A 406 -3.20 20.95 11.59
C GLU A 406 -1.68 20.68 11.41
N ASP A 407 -1.19 19.47 11.71
CA ASP A 407 0.22 19.13 11.89
C ASP A 407 0.75 18.07 10.90
N GLU A 408 2.06 18.08 10.65
CA GLU A 408 2.82 17.00 9.99
C GLU A 408 2.54 15.65 10.71
N GLY A 409 2.26 14.59 9.96
CA GLY A 409 1.84 13.30 10.50
C GLY A 409 3.01 12.45 10.96
N SER A 410 2.76 11.47 11.84
CA SER A 410 3.77 10.48 12.25
C SER A 410 3.21 9.05 12.19
N TRP A 411 4.06 8.08 11.86
CA TRP A 411 3.64 6.67 11.77
C TRP A 411 3.13 6.09 13.10
N PRO A 412 3.71 6.40 14.28
CA PRO A 412 3.14 5.91 15.54
C PRO A 412 1.75 6.48 15.84
N THR A 413 1.45 7.73 15.45
CA THR A 413 0.07 8.28 15.52
C THR A 413 -0.86 7.45 14.64
N LEU A 414 -0.44 7.15 13.41
CA LEU A 414 -1.21 6.31 12.51
C LEU A 414 -1.44 4.92 13.11
N SER A 415 -0.41 4.29 13.69
CA SER A 415 -0.51 2.99 14.37
C SER A 415 -1.61 3.00 15.42
N ARG A 416 -1.61 4.00 16.30
CA ARG A 416 -2.60 4.11 17.39
C ARG A 416 -4.01 4.26 16.87
N ILE A 417 -4.19 5.02 15.80
CA ILE A 417 -5.50 5.18 15.18
C ILE A 417 -6.03 3.80 14.78
N PHE A 418 -5.22 2.95 14.14
CA PHE A 418 -5.62 1.60 13.76
C PHE A 418 -5.68 0.59 14.92
N THR A 419 -4.86 0.74 15.97
CA THR A 419 -4.79 -0.21 17.11
C THR A 419 -5.71 0.14 18.28
N ASP A 420 -6.12 1.40 18.47
CA ASP A 420 -7.03 1.86 19.53
C ASP A 420 -8.49 1.45 19.25
N CYS A 421 -8.67 0.17 18.91
CA CYS A 421 -9.94 -0.51 18.72
C CYS A 421 -10.72 -0.70 20.04
N ALA A 422 -10.11 -0.46 21.19
CA ALA A 422 -10.74 -0.60 22.50
C ALA A 422 -11.43 0.71 22.89
N GLY A 423 -12.76 0.72 22.80
CA GLY A 423 -13.58 1.92 22.83
C GLY A 423 -13.36 2.86 24.02
N GLN A 424 -13.25 4.14 23.71
CA GLN A 424 -13.80 5.23 24.51
C GLN A 424 -14.16 6.36 23.55
N GLY A 425 -15.46 6.56 23.38
CA GLY A 425 -16.02 7.61 22.55
C GLY A 425 -15.61 8.99 23.07
N ALA A 426 -15.47 9.91 22.11
CA ALA A 426 -15.24 11.33 22.28
C ALA A 426 -13.86 11.75 22.82
N VAL A 427 -13.22 12.62 22.02
CA VAL A 427 -12.06 13.50 22.25
C VAL A 427 -10.86 13.15 21.35
N CYS A 428 -11.08 13.17 20.02
CA CYS A 428 -10.00 13.16 19.02
C CYS A 428 -9.44 14.56 18.71
N SER A 429 -10.04 15.66 19.19
CA SER A 429 -9.54 17.01 18.88
C SER A 429 -8.55 17.59 19.89
N ALA A 430 -8.50 17.09 21.14
CA ALA A 430 -7.63 17.64 22.18
C ALA A 430 -6.38 16.81 22.49
N ARG A 431 -6.36 15.51 22.13
CA ARG A 431 -5.20 14.62 22.37
C ARG A 431 -4.15 14.61 21.26
N VAL A 432 -4.42 15.24 20.11
CA VAL A 432 -3.46 15.29 18.99
C VAL A 432 -2.40 16.40 19.15
N LEU A 433 -2.57 17.31 20.13
CA LEU A 433 -1.61 18.39 20.37
C LEU A 433 -0.31 17.95 21.07
N ALA A 434 -0.19 16.70 21.53
CA ALA A 434 1.05 16.12 22.03
C ALA A 434 1.39 14.85 21.24
N GLN A 435 1.78 15.00 19.96
CA GLN A 435 2.36 13.90 19.17
C GLN A 435 3.60 13.33 19.86
N PHE A 436 4.38 14.18 20.50
CA PHE A 436 5.44 13.82 21.43
C PHE A 436 4.85 13.67 22.84
N PRO A 437 5.24 12.70 23.69
CA PRO A 437 6.38 11.78 23.62
C PRO A 437 6.17 10.53 22.75
N HIS A 438 5.07 10.48 22.01
CA HIS A 438 4.57 9.24 21.42
C HIS A 438 5.05 8.97 20.00
N ALA A 439 5.48 10.02 19.32
CA ALA A 439 5.97 10.00 17.97
C ALA A 439 6.88 11.19 17.73
N LEU A 440 7.86 10.98 16.85
CA LEU A 440 8.72 12.03 16.34
C LEU A 440 8.47 12.19 14.84
N ARG A 441 8.42 13.44 14.38
CA ARG A 441 8.26 13.73 12.96
C ARG A 441 9.54 13.35 12.20
N PRO A 442 9.45 12.86 10.95
CA PRO A 442 10.63 12.68 10.12
C PRO A 442 11.40 13.99 9.96
N LEU A 443 12.74 13.92 10.00
CA LEU A 443 13.60 15.06 9.71
C LEU A 443 13.99 15.02 8.23
N ARG A 444 13.66 16.06 7.47
CA ARG A 444 14.14 16.23 6.08
C ARG A 444 15.44 17.03 6.11
N PHE A 445 16.39 16.71 5.26
CA PHE A 445 17.70 17.34 5.25
C PHE A 445 18.03 17.93 3.89
N VAL A 446 18.47 19.19 3.84
CA VAL A 446 19.16 19.70 2.64
C VAL A 446 20.64 19.51 2.82
N ARG A 447 21.26 18.78 1.89
CA ARG A 447 22.71 18.62 1.84
C ARG A 447 23.38 19.90 1.36
N LEU A 448 24.37 20.34 2.12
CA LEU A 448 25.20 21.49 1.82
C LEU A 448 26.63 21.05 1.50
N PRO A 449 27.22 21.52 0.38
CA PRO A 449 28.64 21.32 0.14
C PRO A 449 29.45 22.13 1.15
N VAL A 450 30.39 21.48 1.83
CA VAL A 450 31.34 22.18 2.69
C VAL A 450 32.44 22.74 1.78
N SER A 451 32.47 24.05 1.59
CA SER A 451 33.69 24.70 1.10
C SER A 451 34.68 24.88 2.24
N GLU A 452 35.97 24.98 1.95
CA GLU A 452 37.08 24.98 2.94
C GLU A 452 36.98 26.07 4.05
N ASN A 453 36.03 27.01 3.94
CA ASN A 453 35.88 28.13 4.86
C ASN A 453 34.55 28.16 5.64
N VAL A 454 33.77 27.07 5.61
CA VAL A 454 32.38 27.04 6.14
C VAL A 454 32.35 26.66 7.62
N LEU A 455 33.01 25.56 7.98
CA LEU A 455 33.21 25.15 9.36
C LEU A 455 34.69 25.29 9.66
N VAL A 456 35.03 26.17 10.60
CA VAL A 456 36.42 26.45 10.95
C VAL A 456 36.76 25.69 12.23
N GLY A 457 37.69 24.76 12.12
CA GLY A 457 38.12 23.90 13.21
C GLY A 457 38.25 22.44 12.78
N LYS A 458 39.12 21.71 13.46
CA LYS A 458 38.97 20.25 13.54
C LYS A 458 37.92 19.99 14.61
N ALA A 459 37.14 18.92 14.49
CA ALA A 459 36.53 18.33 15.68
C ALA A 459 37.70 18.02 16.63
N ASP A 460 37.95 18.93 17.56
CA ASP A 460 39.09 18.89 18.45
C ASP A 460 38.87 17.81 19.51
N GLU A 461 39.86 17.62 20.40
CA GLU A 461 39.69 16.75 21.57
C GLU A 461 38.51 17.18 22.46
N GLN A 462 37.95 18.38 22.25
CA GLN A 462 36.82 18.96 23.00
C GLN A 462 35.48 18.86 22.27
N GLN A 463 35.41 18.21 21.10
CA GLN A 463 34.17 18.02 20.33
C GLN A 463 33.45 19.33 19.96
N HIS A 464 34.18 20.40 19.65
CA HIS A 464 33.61 21.67 19.21
C HIS A 464 33.89 21.97 17.73
N ILE A 465 32.90 22.47 17.01
CA ILE A 465 33.07 23.09 15.68
C ILE A 465 32.66 24.55 15.75
N SER A 466 33.43 25.43 15.11
CA SER A 466 33.14 26.86 15.07
C SER A 466 32.56 27.27 13.72
N ILE A 467 31.52 28.09 13.75
CA ILE A 467 30.91 28.71 12.56
C ILE A 467 31.26 30.20 12.54
N ASP A 468 31.93 30.66 11.47
CA ASP A 468 32.00 32.10 11.17
C ASP A 468 30.77 32.48 10.33
N LEU A 469 29.80 33.14 10.99
CA LEU A 469 28.54 33.55 10.36
C LEU A 469 28.75 34.43 9.12
N ARG A 470 29.85 35.19 9.03
CA ARG A 470 30.13 36.08 7.89
C ARG A 470 30.49 35.30 6.64
N VAL A 471 31.30 34.25 6.81
CA VAL A 471 31.76 33.41 5.70
C VAL A 471 30.69 32.39 5.32
N PHE A 472 30.12 31.74 6.33
CA PHE A 472 29.09 30.71 6.16
C PHE A 472 27.87 31.24 5.40
N GLY A 473 27.36 32.42 5.80
CA GLY A 473 26.23 33.06 5.14
C GLY A 473 26.45 33.29 3.65
N SER A 474 27.65 33.72 3.25
CA SER A 474 27.98 33.96 1.84
C SER A 474 28.02 32.67 1.04
N ALA A 475 28.62 31.60 1.58
CA ALA A 475 28.75 30.31 0.90
C ALA A 475 27.39 29.67 0.59
N MET A 476 26.38 29.90 1.41
CA MET A 476 25.03 29.35 1.20
C MET A 476 24.08 30.26 0.41
N GLY A 477 24.58 31.35 -0.19
CA GLY A 477 23.70 32.37 -0.79
C GLY A 477 22.79 33.08 0.22
N CYS A 478 23.12 32.98 1.51
CA CYS A 478 22.37 33.53 2.64
C CYS A 478 23.03 34.80 3.22
N ALA A 479 23.85 35.51 2.44
CA ALA A 479 24.65 36.65 2.91
C ALA A 479 23.80 37.76 3.54
N LEU A 480 22.63 38.04 2.96
CA LEU A 480 21.69 39.02 3.52
C LEU A 480 21.14 38.56 4.87
N THR A 481 20.75 37.29 4.98
CA THR A 481 20.27 36.68 6.24
C THR A 481 21.36 36.73 7.30
N ALA A 482 22.59 36.35 6.95
CA ALA A 482 23.73 36.41 7.87
C ALA A 482 24.04 37.84 8.32
N LYS A 483 23.94 38.83 7.43
CA LYS A 483 24.09 40.25 7.81
C LYS A 483 22.98 40.72 8.74
N ARG A 484 21.72 40.32 8.49
CA ARG A 484 20.58 40.63 9.37
C ARG A 484 20.75 39.97 10.74
N LEU A 485 21.12 38.69 10.75
CA LEU A 485 21.38 37.93 11.96
C LEU A 485 22.52 38.53 12.76
N SER A 486 23.65 38.84 12.11
CA SER A 486 24.80 39.48 12.73
C SER A 486 24.44 40.85 13.33
N LYS A 487 23.63 41.65 12.62
CA LYS A 487 23.11 42.92 13.13
C LYS A 487 22.18 42.71 14.34
N ALA A 488 21.29 41.72 14.29
CA ALA A 488 20.32 41.43 15.34
C ALA A 488 20.99 40.87 16.61
N LEU A 489 22.03 40.06 16.46
CA LEU A 489 22.84 39.53 17.56
C LEU A 489 23.83 40.58 18.13
N GLY A 490 24.08 41.69 17.43
CA GLY A 490 24.93 42.77 17.90
C GLY A 490 26.37 42.34 18.16
N GLN A 491 26.92 42.65 19.34
CA GLN A 491 28.30 42.29 19.71
C GLN A 491 28.52 40.76 19.80
N LEU A 492 27.47 39.97 19.99
CA LEU A 492 27.56 38.50 19.99
C LEU A 492 27.97 37.96 18.60
N ALA A 493 27.69 38.69 17.53
CA ALA A 493 28.05 38.30 16.16
C ALA A 493 29.51 38.55 15.80
N SER A 494 30.30 39.19 16.67
CA SER A 494 31.72 39.43 16.44
C SER A 494 32.60 38.20 16.73
N ARG A 495 32.01 37.12 17.25
CA ARG A 495 32.69 35.87 17.62
C ARG A 495 32.23 34.72 16.75
N SER A 496 33.13 33.77 16.53
CA SER A 496 32.76 32.46 16.00
C SER A 496 31.75 31.81 16.93
N VAL A 497 30.72 31.20 16.36
CA VAL A 497 29.72 30.44 17.12
C VAL A 497 30.28 29.05 17.32
N HIS A 498 30.57 28.68 18.57
CA HIS A 498 30.98 27.32 18.91
C HIS A 498 29.75 26.45 19.09
N LEU A 499 29.71 25.34 18.37
CA LEU A 499 28.64 24.35 18.41
C LEU A 499 29.21 23.03 18.91
N LEU A 500 28.41 22.30 19.69
CA LEU A 500 28.77 21.02 20.28
C LEU A 500 28.53 19.89 19.29
N LEU A 501 29.53 19.04 19.07
CA LEU A 501 29.34 17.76 18.41
C LEU A 501 28.99 16.68 19.43
N SER A 502 28.03 15.86 19.04
CA SER A 502 27.85 14.54 19.63
C SER A 502 29.01 13.61 19.31
N SER A 503 29.06 12.48 20.02
CA SER A 503 30.05 11.43 19.81
C SER A 503 30.10 10.95 18.35
N LEU A 504 31.32 10.82 17.84
CA LEU A 504 31.59 10.35 16.48
C LEU A 504 31.16 8.89 16.30
N SER A 505 30.65 8.55 15.12
CA SER A 505 30.41 7.15 14.72
C SER A 505 30.76 6.92 13.25
N GLN A 506 31.09 5.66 12.92
CA GLN A 506 31.44 5.18 11.57
C GLN A 506 30.22 4.65 10.79
N GLU A 507 29.26 4.08 11.49
CA GLU A 507 28.08 3.44 10.87
C GLU A 507 26.98 4.47 10.65
N LEU A 508 26.62 4.84 9.43
CA LEU A 508 25.62 5.89 9.19
C LEU A 508 24.28 5.61 9.89
N PRO A 509 23.58 6.66 10.36
CA PRO A 509 22.17 6.51 10.68
C PRO A 509 21.44 6.18 9.38
N GLY A 510 20.56 5.18 9.39
CA GLY A 510 19.90 4.60 8.22
C GLY A 510 19.55 5.57 7.08
N GLY A 511 19.72 5.11 5.84
CA GLY A 511 19.42 5.88 4.63
C GLY A 511 20.58 5.96 3.63
N ASN A 512 20.24 6.29 2.37
CA ASN A 512 21.16 6.26 1.25
C ASN A 512 22.03 7.53 1.16
N VAL A 513 23.30 7.27 0.80
CA VAL A 513 24.38 8.17 0.37
C VAL A 513 25.24 8.81 1.47
N PRO A 514 26.29 8.09 1.96
CA PRO A 514 27.45 8.76 2.55
C PRO A 514 27.94 9.85 1.60
N ALA A 515 28.27 11.03 2.11
CA ALA A 515 29.02 11.98 1.29
C ALA A 515 30.33 11.31 0.81
N GLU A 516 30.73 11.54 -0.43
CA GLU A 516 31.99 11.01 -0.95
C GLU A 516 33.12 11.42 0.01
N ASN A 517 33.86 10.42 0.51
CA ASN A 517 34.96 10.57 1.48
C ASN A 517 34.57 10.84 2.94
N ALA A 518 33.30 10.72 3.32
CA ALA A 518 32.91 10.66 4.72
C ALA A 518 33.34 9.32 5.35
N GLU A 519 33.98 9.38 6.51
CA GLU A 519 34.32 8.20 7.32
C GLU A 519 33.60 8.24 8.68
N TRP A 520 33.30 9.44 9.16
CA TRP A 520 32.62 9.64 10.43
C TRP A 520 31.43 10.57 10.23
N PHE A 521 30.46 10.47 11.12
CA PHE A 521 29.41 11.46 11.24
C PHE A 521 29.15 11.77 12.71
N ALA A 522 28.58 12.94 12.93
CA ALA A 522 28.08 13.37 14.22
C ALA A 522 26.94 14.36 14.04
N TRP A 523 26.03 14.39 15.00
CA TRP A 523 25.08 15.49 15.14
C TRP A 523 25.78 16.69 15.75
N LEU A 524 25.68 17.84 15.08
CA LEU A 524 26.09 19.14 15.57
C LEU A 524 24.87 19.82 16.17
N HIS A 525 24.89 20.09 17.47
CA HIS A 525 23.79 20.72 18.17
C HIS A 525 23.67 22.20 17.78
N GLY A 526 22.43 22.70 17.68
CA GLY A 526 22.16 24.11 17.47
C GLY A 526 22.49 24.96 18.71
N LEU A 527 22.28 26.26 18.59
CA LEU A 527 22.30 27.23 19.69
C LEU A 527 21.03 27.07 20.54
N GLY A 528 20.89 25.94 21.23
CA GLY A 528 19.76 25.65 22.10
C GLY A 528 19.80 26.44 23.42
N ASP A 529 20.97 26.98 23.79
CA ASP A 529 21.23 27.46 25.15
C ASP A 529 22.02 28.79 25.19
N ALA A 530 21.60 29.77 24.40
CA ALA A 530 21.84 31.14 24.87
C ALA A 530 20.83 31.35 26.00
N ALA A 531 21.31 31.69 27.20
CA ALA A 531 20.51 31.99 28.40
C ALA A 531 19.33 32.98 28.20
N ASP A 532 19.22 33.56 27.01
CA ASP A 532 18.07 34.28 26.48
C ASP A 532 17.27 33.38 25.51
N GLY A 533 16.46 32.44 26.02
CA GLY A 533 15.63 31.53 25.19
C GLY A 533 14.64 32.20 24.22
N GLU A 534 14.58 33.54 24.20
CA GLU A 534 13.92 34.34 23.17
C GLU A 534 14.76 34.53 21.89
N LEU A 535 16.09 34.52 22.00
CA LEU A 535 17.01 34.66 20.87
C LEU A 535 16.81 33.47 19.93
N LEU A 536 16.68 33.76 18.64
CA LEU A 536 16.40 32.78 17.58
C LEU A 536 15.03 32.08 17.68
N SER A 537 14.13 32.48 18.58
CA SER A 537 12.74 32.03 18.52
C SER A 537 12.11 32.43 17.18
N GLY A 538 11.14 31.64 16.69
CA GLY A 538 10.46 31.96 15.43
C GLY A 538 9.84 33.36 15.43
N ALA A 539 9.33 33.81 16.57
CA ALA A 539 8.80 35.17 16.74
C ALA A 539 9.92 36.23 16.67
N TRP A 540 11.03 36.02 17.39
CA TRP A 540 12.17 36.93 17.37
C TRP A 540 12.79 37.07 15.97
N LEU A 541 12.97 35.95 15.26
CA LEU A 541 13.49 35.94 13.88
C LEU A 541 12.61 36.78 12.96
N ARG A 542 11.28 36.57 13.01
CA ARG A 542 10.32 37.34 12.20
C ARG A 542 10.34 38.83 12.52
N ASN A 543 10.44 39.22 13.80
CA ASN A 543 10.52 40.61 14.22
C ASN A 543 11.78 41.33 13.68
N HIS A 544 12.84 40.57 13.36
CA HIS A 544 14.07 41.09 12.77
C HIS A 544 14.14 40.91 11.24
N GLY A 545 13.04 40.49 10.60
CA GLY A 545 12.99 40.24 9.16
C GLY A 545 13.89 39.10 8.71
N ILE A 546 14.10 38.11 9.57
CA ILE A 546 14.88 36.89 9.31
C ILE A 546 13.90 35.75 9.07
N ASP A 547 14.01 35.07 7.93
CA ASP A 547 13.18 33.92 7.59
C ASP A 547 13.60 32.69 8.43
N PRO A 548 12.72 32.13 9.28
CA PRO A 548 13.01 30.92 10.05
C PRO A 548 13.27 29.68 9.18
N GLN A 549 12.86 29.69 7.91
CA GLN A 549 13.10 28.60 6.96
C GLN A 549 14.41 28.79 6.16
N ASN A 550 15.18 29.83 6.46
CA ASN A 550 16.51 29.99 5.87
C ASN A 550 17.44 28.90 6.42
N LEU A 551 18.19 28.23 5.56
CA LEU A 551 19.05 27.09 5.95
C LEU A 551 20.08 27.45 7.04
N LEU A 552 20.61 28.68 7.06
CA LEU A 552 21.55 29.11 8.11
C LEU A 552 20.83 29.14 9.46
N ILE A 553 19.58 29.60 9.46
CA ILE A 553 18.76 29.67 10.66
C ILE A 553 18.32 28.28 11.10
N CYS A 554 17.95 27.40 10.17
CA CYS A 554 17.64 26.01 10.49
C CYS A 554 18.85 25.31 11.13
N LEU A 555 20.06 25.49 10.61
CA LEU A 555 21.28 24.94 11.21
C LEU A 555 21.48 25.47 12.64
N LEU A 556 21.44 26.79 12.82
CA LEU A 556 21.68 27.40 14.11
C LEU A 556 20.60 27.06 15.14
N CYS A 557 19.35 26.88 14.73
CA CYS A 557 18.27 26.53 15.64
C CYS A 557 18.20 25.02 15.90
N GLN A 558 18.22 24.19 14.86
CA GLN A 558 17.90 22.76 14.98
C GLN A 558 19.14 21.86 15.03
N GLY A 559 20.32 22.40 14.79
CA GLY A 559 21.53 21.60 14.57
C GLY A 559 21.59 21.03 13.16
N CYS A 560 22.53 20.12 12.92
CA CYS A 560 22.68 19.42 11.64
C CYS A 560 23.45 18.12 11.78
N LEU A 561 23.32 17.24 10.79
CA LEU A 561 24.17 16.05 10.68
C LEU A 561 25.43 16.42 9.89
N VAL A 562 26.60 16.28 10.50
CA VAL A 562 27.89 16.61 9.89
C VAL A 562 28.61 15.35 9.49
N HIS A 563 29.08 15.31 8.25
CA HIS A 563 29.91 14.24 7.71
C HIS A 563 31.37 14.67 7.74
N LEU A 564 32.23 13.84 8.29
CA LEU A 564 33.63 14.12 8.56
C LEU A 564 34.52 13.09 7.85
N ASN A 565 35.66 13.53 7.32
CA ASN A 565 36.66 12.62 6.77
C ASN A 565 37.60 12.05 7.84
N LYS A 566 38.56 11.21 7.41
CA LYS A 566 39.66 10.65 8.21
C LYS A 566 40.43 11.62 9.09
N LYS A 567 40.45 12.91 8.73
CA LYS A 567 41.17 13.96 9.45
C LYS A 567 40.27 14.74 10.42
N GLY A 568 39.02 14.31 10.59
CA GLY A 568 38.00 15.03 11.37
C GLY A 568 37.56 16.35 10.72
N MET A 569 37.75 16.50 9.40
CA MET A 569 37.33 17.70 8.67
C MET A 569 35.95 17.48 8.05
N PRO A 570 35.02 18.45 8.16
CA PRO A 570 33.71 18.34 7.53
C PRO A 570 33.78 18.28 6.01
N VAL A 571 33.06 17.34 5.40
CA VAL A 571 32.95 17.16 3.95
C VAL A 571 31.53 17.42 3.43
N ALA A 572 30.52 17.19 4.26
CA ALA A 572 29.13 17.53 3.97
C ALA A 572 28.40 17.90 5.26
N ILE A 573 27.35 18.71 5.12
CA ILE A 573 26.45 19.05 6.22
C ILE A 573 25.03 18.84 5.72
N ASP A 574 24.27 18.03 6.43
CA ASP A 574 22.86 17.79 6.17
C ASP A 574 22.05 18.61 7.19
N VAL A 575 21.39 19.66 6.72
CA VAL A 575 20.65 20.60 7.59
C VAL A 575 19.17 20.26 7.59
N PRO A 576 18.56 20.02 8.77
CA PRO A 576 17.12 19.87 8.93
C PRO A 576 16.34 20.99 8.25
N THR A 577 15.30 20.64 7.51
CA THR A 577 14.45 21.59 6.80
C THR A 577 13.00 21.14 6.80
N THR A 578 12.09 22.08 6.60
CA THR A 578 10.69 21.79 6.24
C THR A 578 10.49 21.76 4.72
N ARG A 579 11.52 22.13 3.94
CA ARG A 579 11.45 22.09 2.48
C ARG A 579 11.46 20.63 1.99
N PRO A 580 10.81 20.33 0.85
CA PRO A 580 10.97 19.04 0.19
C PRO A 580 12.46 18.76 -0.03
N SER A 581 12.92 17.57 0.35
CA SER A 581 14.31 17.15 0.16
C SER A 581 14.40 15.64 -0.03
N GLU A 582 15.46 15.20 -0.70
CA GLU A 582 15.76 13.80 -1.01
C GLU A 582 16.27 13.02 0.21
N CYS A 583 16.88 13.70 1.19
CA CYS A 583 17.39 13.07 2.41
C CYS A 583 16.38 13.18 3.55
N LEU A 584 16.04 12.05 4.17
CA LEU A 584 15.06 11.96 5.25
C LEU A 584 15.56 11.00 6.33
N LEU A 585 15.49 11.39 7.60
CA LEU A 585 15.57 10.48 8.73
C LEU A 585 14.15 10.22 9.24
N GLN A 586 13.72 8.96 9.18
CA GLN A 586 12.49 8.50 9.79
C GLN A 586 12.76 7.92 11.18
N PHE A 587 11.75 7.99 12.04
CA PHE A 587 11.85 7.53 13.42
C PHE A 587 10.87 6.42 13.71
N GLY A 588 11.32 5.44 14.50
CA GLY A 588 10.51 4.36 14.99
C GLY A 588 9.56 4.77 16.12
N THR A 589 9.00 3.78 16.77
CA THR A 589 8.25 3.97 18.01
C THR A 589 9.17 4.41 19.14
N PRO A 590 8.75 5.32 20.02
CA PRO A 590 9.54 5.71 21.17
C PRO A 590 9.78 4.50 22.07
N ARG A 591 10.98 4.43 22.64
CA ARG A 591 11.35 3.44 23.65
C ARG A 591 11.83 4.17 24.91
N ALA A 592 11.58 3.57 26.06
CA ALA A 592 12.07 4.10 27.32
C ALA A 592 13.61 4.05 27.38
N LEU A 593 14.23 5.15 27.83
CA LEU A 593 15.65 5.14 28.16
C LEU A 593 15.83 4.53 29.57
N PRO A 594 16.72 3.57 29.79
CA PRO A 594 17.04 3.09 31.14
C PRO A 594 17.55 4.24 32.02
N THR A 595 17.05 4.36 33.26
CA THR A 595 17.41 5.46 34.17
C THR A 595 18.93 5.61 34.35
N LYS A 596 19.65 4.49 34.49
CA LYS A 596 21.12 4.49 34.59
C LYS A 596 21.78 5.20 33.40
N PHE A 597 21.27 4.97 32.20
CA PHE A 597 21.79 5.56 30.97
C PHE A 597 21.46 7.06 30.88
N VAL A 598 20.27 7.47 31.35
CA VAL A 598 19.89 8.90 31.47
C VAL A 598 20.87 9.66 32.37
N ASP A 599 21.26 9.03 33.49
CA ASP A 599 22.20 9.60 34.45
C ASP A 599 23.63 9.68 33.89
N GLU A 600 24.07 8.67 33.15
CA GLU A 600 25.36 8.65 32.44
C GLU A 600 25.44 9.79 31.42
N LEU A 601 24.44 9.92 30.55
CA LEU A 601 24.34 11.05 29.61
C LEU A 601 24.34 12.42 30.31
N GLY A 602 23.75 12.49 31.51
CA GLY A 602 23.77 13.67 32.37
C GLY A 602 25.15 14.02 32.91
N LYS A 603 25.89 13.02 33.39
CA LYS A 603 27.27 13.20 33.88
C LYS A 603 28.22 13.63 32.76
N ASP A 604 27.98 13.14 31.55
CA ASP A 604 28.77 13.47 30.37
C ASP A 604 28.39 14.84 29.76
N GLY A 605 27.37 15.52 30.30
CA GLY A 605 26.94 16.83 29.80
C GLY A 605 26.33 16.78 28.39
N ARG A 606 25.83 15.62 27.96
CA ARG A 606 25.34 15.39 26.59
C ARG A 606 23.94 15.94 26.34
N TRP A 607 23.17 16.18 27.39
CA TRP A 607 21.84 16.77 27.27
C TRP A 607 21.94 18.24 26.89
N GLN A 608 21.18 18.62 25.86
CA GLN A 608 21.05 19.98 25.39
C GLN A 608 19.59 20.40 25.46
N PRO A 609 19.25 21.66 25.73
CA PRO A 609 17.87 22.11 25.68
C PRO A 609 17.24 21.86 24.30
N VAL A 610 16.00 21.40 24.27
CA VAL A 610 15.29 21.15 23.00
C VAL A 610 15.02 22.46 22.29
N ALA A 611 15.63 22.66 21.13
CA ALA A 611 15.47 23.91 20.39
C ALA A 611 14.08 24.05 19.73
N GLU A 612 13.49 22.92 19.31
CA GLU A 612 12.20 22.93 18.62
C GLU A 612 11.04 23.24 19.59
N GLU A 613 10.40 24.39 19.39
CA GLU A 613 9.30 24.86 20.25
C GLU A 613 8.13 23.87 20.32
N LYS A 614 7.82 23.19 19.22
CA LYS A 614 6.74 22.19 19.17
C LYS A 614 7.04 21.00 20.08
N LEU A 615 8.28 20.49 20.08
CA LEU A 615 8.70 19.40 20.97
C LEU A 615 8.70 19.83 22.43
N ARG A 616 9.15 21.06 22.73
CA ARG A 616 9.05 21.65 24.08
C ARG A 616 7.62 21.73 24.59
N ARG A 617 6.69 22.23 23.77
CA ARG A 617 5.26 22.26 24.10
C ARG A 617 4.67 20.85 24.27
N GLY A 618 5.23 19.85 23.58
CA GLY A 618 4.92 18.43 23.76
C GLY A 618 5.54 17.80 25.02
N GLY A 619 6.36 18.54 25.78
CA GLY A 619 6.98 18.08 27.02
C GLY A 619 8.40 17.52 26.88
N ALA A 620 9.09 17.79 25.77
CA ALA A 620 10.52 17.52 25.65
C ALA A 620 11.30 18.66 26.34
N ALA A 621 12.11 18.35 27.35
CA ALA A 621 12.92 19.34 28.06
C ALA A 621 14.33 19.45 27.47
N GLU A 622 14.99 18.31 27.33
CA GLU A 622 16.35 18.21 26.78
C GLU A 622 16.40 17.13 25.70
N GLU A 623 17.32 17.26 24.76
CA GLU A 623 17.61 16.28 23.70
C GLU A 623 19.09 15.94 23.66
N CYS A 624 19.39 14.74 23.18
CA CYS A 624 20.74 14.39 22.76
C CYS A 624 20.70 13.40 21.60
N TRP A 625 21.74 13.40 20.79
CA TRP A 625 21.95 12.40 19.76
C TRP A 625 22.69 11.19 20.34
N LEU A 626 22.22 10.01 20.00
CA LEU A 626 22.82 8.73 20.33
C LEU A 626 23.40 8.13 19.04
N PRO A 627 24.73 8.05 18.90
CA PRO A 627 25.33 7.37 17.77
C PRO A 627 24.86 5.91 17.62
N PRO A 628 24.86 5.40 16.39
CA PRO A 628 24.76 3.98 16.06
C PRO A 628 25.69 3.12 16.92
N GLY A 629 25.16 2.00 17.41
CA GLY A 629 25.86 1.05 18.27
C GLY A 629 25.85 1.38 19.77
N GLU A 630 25.54 2.61 20.16
CA GLU A 630 25.49 2.98 21.59
C GLU A 630 24.27 2.37 22.30
N MET A 631 23.10 2.43 21.64
CA MET A 631 21.85 1.84 22.14
C MET A 631 20.89 1.40 21.02
N ALA A 632 21.00 2.01 19.85
CA ALA A 632 20.22 1.69 18.66
C ALA A 632 21.16 1.31 17.52
N ALA A 633 20.72 0.43 16.63
CA ALA A 633 21.56 -0.01 15.51
C ALA A 633 21.81 1.12 14.50
N ALA A 634 20.80 1.97 14.28
CA ALA A 634 20.83 3.07 13.32
C ALA A 634 20.99 4.46 13.98
N GLY A 635 21.31 4.51 15.27
CA GLY A 635 21.34 5.76 16.04
C GLY A 635 19.95 6.23 16.44
N ALA A 636 19.88 7.24 17.28
CA ALA A 636 18.62 7.73 17.83
C ALA A 636 18.68 9.16 18.36
N PHE A 637 17.54 9.84 18.36
CA PHE A 637 17.35 11.02 19.22
C PHE A 637 16.75 10.59 20.55
N ALA A 638 17.44 10.91 21.63
CA ALA A 638 16.91 10.78 22.98
C ALA A 638 16.39 12.12 23.48
N TYR A 639 15.34 12.07 24.29
CA TYR A 639 14.71 13.23 24.90
C TYR A 639 14.47 12.98 26.37
N ARG A 640 14.92 13.90 27.22
CA ARG A 640 14.50 13.98 28.62
C ARG A 640 13.17 14.73 28.68
N LEU A 641 12.19 14.15 29.37
CA LEU A 641 10.83 14.68 29.44
C LEU A 641 10.70 15.70 30.58
N SER A 642 9.78 16.66 30.41
CA SER A 642 9.30 17.49 31.51
C SER A 642 8.61 16.61 32.56
N LYS A 643 8.44 17.10 33.79
CA LYS A 643 7.81 16.32 34.86
C LYS A 643 6.37 15.92 34.51
N GLU A 644 5.65 16.78 33.81
CA GLU A 644 4.29 16.52 33.34
C GLU A 644 4.26 15.41 32.28
N ALA A 645 5.18 15.47 31.31
CA ALA A 645 5.28 14.46 30.26
C ALA A 645 5.84 13.13 30.77
N GLU A 646 6.74 13.15 31.76
CA GLU A 646 7.25 11.97 32.46
C GLU A 646 6.11 11.19 33.12
N VAL A 647 5.18 11.87 33.81
CA VAL A 647 4.01 11.22 34.43
C VAL A 647 3.12 10.57 33.37
N LEU A 648 2.95 11.20 32.21
CA LEU A 648 2.14 10.66 31.11
C LEU A 648 2.82 9.48 30.41
N ALA A 649 4.14 9.56 30.20
CA ALA A 649 4.90 8.53 29.50
C ALA A 649 5.28 7.35 30.40
N GLY A 650 5.29 7.53 31.73
CA GLY A 650 5.78 6.55 32.68
C GLY A 650 7.31 6.43 32.74
N HIS A 651 8.04 7.33 32.07
CA HIS A 651 9.50 7.30 31.93
C HIS A 651 10.08 8.72 31.93
N ALA A 652 11.25 8.93 32.56
CA ALA A 652 11.91 10.23 32.60
C ALA A 652 12.55 10.66 31.27
N ALA A 653 12.89 9.69 30.43
CA ALA A 653 13.43 9.92 29.10
C ALA A 653 13.01 8.81 28.14
N ILE A 654 12.96 9.16 26.87
CA ILE A 654 12.65 8.27 25.76
C ILE A 654 13.67 8.46 24.65
N TYR A 655 13.74 7.51 23.72
CA TYR A 655 14.45 7.68 22.48
C TYR A 655 13.68 7.17 21.28
N PHE A 656 13.99 7.75 20.13
CA PHE A 656 13.47 7.40 18.82
C PHE A 656 14.61 6.87 17.97
N GLU A 657 14.63 5.56 17.74
CA GLU A 657 15.57 4.91 16.82
C GLU A 657 15.28 5.37 15.39
N VAL A 658 16.35 5.71 14.65
CA VAL A 658 16.25 5.99 13.23
C VAL A 658 15.86 4.69 12.51
N LEU A 659 14.90 4.77 11.60
CA LEU A 659 14.53 3.63 10.75
C LEU A 659 15.48 3.57 9.57
N ASN A 660 16.11 2.40 9.38
CA ASN A 660 16.89 2.05 8.18
C ASN A 660 16.00 1.89 6.95
#